data_AF-A0A9Q1HYV1-F1
#
_entry.id   AF-A0A9Q1HYV1-F1
#
_cell.length_a   1.000
_cell.length_b   1.000
_cell.length_c   1.000
_cell.angle_alpha   90.00
_cell.angle_beta   90.00
_cell.angle_gamma   90.00
#
_symmetry.space_group_name_H-M   'P 1'
#
loop_
_entity.id
_entity.type
_entity.pdbx_description
1 polymer ?
#
loop_
_entity_poly.entity_id
_entity_poly.type
_entity_poly.pdbx_seq_one_letter_code
_entity_poly.pdbx_strand_id
1 'polypeptide(L)'
;MEGPVCLIENTSAGELQVNQEALVILNSIRQPVVVVSIVGMYRTGKSYLMNRLAGKTTGFSLGSTVQSETKGIWMWCVPHPSRDDQTLVLLDTEGLGDVRKGDEKNDTWIFALAILLSSTLVYNSMRTIDHQALRSLHYVTELTNHIKVKSSMLGEVETTSDYAQFFPSFVWTVRDFTLDLQFDGTSITADEYLEKSLKIQSGNSPQMAYSNDISGCIQNFFLTRKCFVLNRPVSQSKLKVLDQLCNTDLDPGFVQQVTDFCSYIFNHSKEKTITGGAVVTGSMLGNLAVTYVDAIRSGTVPCLENGMAALSQMKNSAAVEESFALYKRLLGERVVLNPRTGAIGEEELSAIHDVCLQEALQLFKANSFKDEDERYQKDLIERIKEVYDGKCSENAELSRCLSLLQQLSGKLNHGSYLRPGGYVAYRLQLDSIVQLYRATPGKGVQADQVLDAFLKDQQENKRVIRMTEKVLAQRENLLREDRVLAERHRYQAEAEAAQRATRKMEQRLEELRACGVQMDHDSEETLPPSGGQRNILEGRSVDMEKPVCLIENTSAGELQVNQEALEILNSIKQPVVVVSIVGMYRTGKSYLMNRLAGKQTGFPLGSTVQSETKGIWMWCVPHPHRDNQTLVLLDSEGLGDVAKGDQAHDTWIFSLAVLLSCTFVYNSMGTINNEAVMSLHYVTELTEHIKVKSGKEEEGDTAAKYIHFFPTFVWAVRDFTLELRIDGQTVTADEYLDNSLKLVKGKSRQAAYSNGPRECIRNYFPTRKCFVFDQPASKEKLRIIDKLTDADLDPAFVQQTLDFCSYIFKQSREKTITGGYTVTGQMLGNLAVTYVDAIRSGSVPCLENAVAALSQIENSAAVEESFALYRRLLGERVKLHTETQEELSTVQDGCLKEALQLFMKRSFKDEDQSYQKGLMERIRDEYDGKCSENAVLSQTHCIALLQQLWNNLDHDSFMKPGGYADYRVQLDSIIQTYRATPGKGVQAEQALEIFMKEKNDVGSSILNADRNLSEQERKLQEEEARAEMERFKAEVARREQEDTEKRLEDAQRAHRENEKQLMERMEKERRAILEENQRVLDRRLQEQRALISEGFEQKSRMMEAQIDSLQKEVAASKNRGGGGGCILL
;
A
#
# COMPACT_ATOMS: atom_id res chain seq x y z
N MET A 1 -27.14 -18.81 -20.85
CA MET A 1 -26.04 -19.53 -21.56
C MET A 1 -25.60 -20.73 -20.74
N GLU A 2 -24.97 -21.74 -21.35
CA GLU A 2 -24.48 -22.92 -20.61
C GLU A 2 -23.30 -22.58 -19.69
N GLY A 3 -22.32 -21.85 -20.20
CA GLY A 3 -21.19 -21.26 -19.47
C GLY A 3 -20.94 -19.80 -19.86
N PRO A 4 -19.89 -19.14 -19.32
CA PRO A 4 -19.49 -17.79 -19.67
C PRO A 4 -18.73 -17.71 -21.01
N VAL A 5 -18.64 -16.52 -21.59
CA VAL A 5 -17.93 -16.22 -22.84
C VAL A 5 -17.17 -14.89 -22.68
N CYS A 6 -15.96 -14.76 -23.23
CA CYS A 6 -15.24 -13.49 -23.23
C CYS A 6 -16.02 -12.43 -24.03
N LEU A 7 -16.32 -11.28 -23.43
CA LEU A 7 -17.04 -10.15 -24.06
C LEU A 7 -16.06 -9.11 -24.62
N ILE A 8 -15.03 -8.78 -23.84
CA ILE A 8 -13.95 -7.86 -24.23
C ILE A 8 -12.64 -8.60 -24.00
N GLU A 9 -11.91 -8.92 -25.07
CA GLU A 9 -10.60 -9.54 -25.01
C GLU A 9 -9.50 -8.50 -24.73
N ASN A 10 -8.49 -8.89 -23.95
CA ASN A 10 -7.25 -8.14 -23.75
C ASN A 10 -6.13 -8.91 -24.44
N THR A 11 -5.80 -8.49 -25.68
CA THR A 11 -4.93 -9.25 -26.58
C THR A 11 -3.47 -9.27 -26.11
N SER A 12 -2.66 -10.20 -26.64
CA SER A 12 -1.21 -10.26 -26.35
C SER A 12 -0.41 -9.03 -26.80
N ALA A 13 -1.01 -8.14 -27.61
CA ALA A 13 -0.44 -6.85 -28.00
C ALA A 13 -0.78 -5.71 -27.01
N GLY A 14 -1.69 -5.94 -26.06
CA GLY A 14 -2.22 -4.90 -25.17
C GLY A 14 -3.39 -4.11 -25.77
N GLU A 15 -4.02 -4.57 -26.85
CA GLU A 15 -5.23 -3.96 -27.41
C GLU A 15 -6.49 -4.61 -26.85
N LEU A 16 -7.51 -3.79 -26.53
CA LEU A 16 -8.84 -4.24 -26.12
C LEU A 16 -9.77 -4.39 -27.34
N GLN A 17 -10.49 -5.51 -27.44
CA GLN A 17 -11.40 -5.80 -28.56
C GLN A 17 -12.69 -6.48 -28.10
N VAL A 18 -13.84 -6.10 -28.67
CA VAL A 18 -15.13 -6.78 -28.39
C VAL A 18 -15.28 -8.07 -29.20
N ASN A 19 -15.63 -9.16 -28.54
CA ASN A 19 -15.89 -10.46 -29.16
C ASN A 19 -17.25 -10.47 -29.89
N GLN A 20 -17.23 -10.85 -31.17
CA GLN A 20 -18.44 -10.93 -32.01
C GLN A 20 -19.40 -12.04 -31.57
N GLU A 21 -18.91 -13.16 -31.04
CA GLU A 21 -19.78 -14.25 -30.54
C GLU A 21 -20.61 -13.78 -29.33
N ALA A 22 -20.00 -12.99 -28.44
CA ALA A 22 -20.68 -12.39 -27.31
C ALA A 22 -21.75 -11.37 -27.77
N LEU A 23 -21.48 -10.60 -28.82
CA LEU A 23 -22.48 -9.68 -29.40
C LEU A 23 -23.67 -10.41 -30.02
N VAL A 24 -23.48 -11.56 -30.68
CA VAL A 24 -24.59 -12.38 -31.20
C VAL A 24 -25.49 -12.84 -30.06
N ILE A 25 -24.91 -13.28 -28.94
CA ILE A 25 -25.67 -13.68 -27.75
C ILE A 25 -26.42 -12.50 -27.14
N LEU A 26 -25.75 -11.36 -26.94
CA LEU A 26 -26.37 -10.14 -26.39
C LEU A 26 -27.52 -9.63 -27.27
N ASN A 27 -27.36 -9.65 -28.60
CA ASN A 27 -28.40 -9.25 -29.54
C ASN A 27 -29.65 -10.15 -29.53
N SER A 28 -29.57 -11.38 -29.01
CA SER A 28 -30.74 -12.25 -28.83
C SER A 28 -31.60 -11.88 -27.61
N ILE A 29 -31.03 -11.16 -26.63
CA ILE A 29 -31.67 -10.86 -25.35
C ILE A 29 -32.49 -9.56 -25.49
N ARG A 30 -33.80 -9.72 -25.69
CA ARG A 30 -34.78 -8.61 -25.77
C ARG A 30 -35.28 -8.09 -24.43
N GLN A 31 -35.08 -8.85 -23.34
CA GLN A 31 -35.46 -8.46 -21.99
C GLN A 31 -34.59 -7.30 -21.45
N PRO A 32 -35.09 -6.54 -20.45
CA PRO A 32 -34.24 -5.72 -19.57
C PRO A 32 -33.06 -6.52 -19.01
N VAL A 33 -31.89 -5.88 -18.90
CA VAL A 33 -30.71 -6.48 -18.27
C VAL A 33 -30.39 -5.84 -16.92
N VAL A 34 -30.18 -6.69 -15.90
CA VAL A 34 -29.53 -6.33 -14.64
C VAL A 34 -28.07 -6.71 -14.78
N VAL A 35 -27.16 -5.74 -14.75
CA VAL A 35 -25.73 -5.99 -15.04
C VAL A 35 -24.91 -5.87 -13.76
N VAL A 36 -24.20 -6.95 -13.38
CA VAL A 36 -23.36 -7.00 -12.19
C VAL A 36 -21.92 -7.26 -12.63
N SER A 37 -21.04 -6.28 -12.44
CA SER A 37 -19.60 -6.42 -12.69
C SER A 37 -18.89 -6.78 -11.38
N ILE A 38 -17.88 -7.65 -11.42
CA ILE A 38 -16.95 -7.86 -10.31
C ILE A 38 -15.52 -7.47 -10.70
N VAL A 39 -14.89 -6.63 -9.89
CA VAL A 39 -13.57 -6.04 -10.10
C VAL A 39 -12.69 -6.19 -8.86
N GLY A 40 -11.38 -6.06 -9.03
CA GLY A 40 -10.40 -6.22 -7.95
C GLY A 40 -9.19 -7.06 -8.36
N MET A 41 -8.21 -7.13 -7.46
CA MET A 41 -6.91 -7.74 -7.70
C MET A 41 -6.98 -9.20 -8.17
N TYR A 42 -5.94 -9.68 -8.84
CA TYR A 42 -5.82 -11.08 -9.23
C TYR A 42 -5.82 -12.03 -8.01
N ARG A 43 -6.28 -13.28 -8.21
CA ARG A 43 -6.41 -14.35 -7.20
C ARG A 43 -7.28 -14.06 -5.96
N THR A 44 -8.02 -12.95 -5.92
CA THR A 44 -8.97 -12.62 -4.82
C THR A 44 -10.29 -13.41 -4.84
N GLY A 45 -10.45 -14.36 -5.77
CA GLY A 45 -11.62 -15.25 -5.81
C GLY A 45 -12.90 -14.64 -6.39
N LYS A 46 -12.81 -13.66 -7.29
CA LYS A 46 -13.93 -12.99 -7.98
C LYS A 46 -14.85 -13.98 -8.71
N SER A 47 -14.26 -14.78 -9.60
CA SER A 47 -14.92 -15.78 -10.45
C SER A 47 -15.76 -16.80 -9.65
N TYR A 48 -15.37 -17.11 -8.41
CA TYR A 48 -16.15 -17.95 -7.50
C TYR A 48 -17.49 -17.30 -7.11
N LEU A 49 -17.49 -16.01 -6.75
CA LEU A 49 -18.72 -15.30 -6.41
C LEU A 49 -19.65 -15.17 -7.62
N MET A 50 -19.08 -15.01 -8.82
CA MET A 50 -19.85 -14.96 -10.07
C MET A 50 -20.47 -16.31 -10.43
N ASN A 51 -19.78 -17.44 -10.20
CA ASN A 51 -20.40 -18.76 -10.33
C ASN A 51 -21.60 -18.92 -9.38
N ARG A 52 -21.46 -18.46 -8.12
CA ARG A 52 -22.57 -18.50 -7.14
C ARG A 52 -23.73 -17.57 -7.51
N LEU A 53 -23.48 -16.38 -8.04
CA LEU A 53 -24.52 -15.51 -8.61
C LEU A 53 -25.22 -16.12 -9.84
N ALA A 54 -24.51 -16.94 -10.63
CA ALA A 54 -25.09 -17.71 -11.72
C ALA A 54 -25.88 -18.96 -11.27
N GLY A 55 -25.94 -19.24 -9.96
CA GLY A 55 -26.57 -20.42 -9.40
C GLY A 55 -25.82 -21.74 -9.65
N LYS A 56 -24.52 -21.69 -10.02
CA LYS A 56 -23.70 -22.87 -10.35
C LYS A 56 -22.46 -22.99 -9.46
N THR A 57 -21.86 -24.18 -9.44
CA THR A 57 -20.52 -24.39 -8.87
C THR A 57 -19.42 -24.07 -9.89
N THR A 58 -19.58 -24.58 -11.11
CA THR A 58 -18.66 -24.43 -12.25
C THR A 58 -19.18 -23.44 -13.29
N GLY A 59 -18.28 -22.62 -13.85
CA GLY A 59 -18.63 -21.59 -14.83
C GLY A 59 -17.39 -20.82 -15.31
N PHE A 60 -17.15 -19.65 -14.73
CA PHE A 60 -15.87 -18.95 -14.82
C PHE A 60 -14.77 -19.82 -14.19
N SER A 61 -13.60 -19.86 -14.81
CA SER A 61 -12.47 -20.68 -14.36
C SER A 61 -11.89 -20.18 -13.04
N LEU A 62 -11.69 -21.09 -12.09
CA LEU A 62 -10.87 -20.87 -10.90
C LEU A 62 -9.47 -21.46 -11.15
N GLY A 63 -8.47 -21.01 -10.38
CA GLY A 63 -7.14 -21.60 -10.46
C GLY A 63 -6.19 -21.18 -9.35
N SER A 64 -5.04 -21.85 -9.34
CA SER A 64 -4.26 -22.17 -8.15
C SER A 64 -2.78 -21.73 -8.21
N THR A 65 -2.38 -21.09 -9.32
CA THR A 65 -0.99 -20.68 -9.60
C THR A 65 -0.75 -19.19 -9.35
N VAL A 66 0.52 -18.76 -9.36
CA VAL A 66 0.93 -17.35 -9.17
C VAL A 66 0.61 -16.41 -10.35
N GLN A 67 0.03 -16.90 -11.44
CA GLN A 67 -0.27 -16.12 -12.66
C GLN A 67 -1.77 -15.78 -12.73
N SER A 68 -2.13 -14.70 -13.43
CA SER A 68 -3.54 -14.38 -13.74
C SER A 68 -4.10 -15.28 -14.87
N GLU A 69 -5.36 -15.71 -14.74
CA GLU A 69 -6.06 -16.56 -15.73
C GLU A 69 -7.10 -15.78 -16.55
N THR A 70 -8.07 -15.13 -15.89
CA THR A 70 -9.06 -14.30 -16.59
C THR A 70 -8.35 -13.14 -17.30
N LYS A 71 -8.51 -13.05 -18.63
CA LYS A 71 -8.04 -11.94 -19.47
C LYS A 71 -9.23 -11.16 -20.03
N GLY A 72 -9.13 -9.82 -20.01
CA GLY A 72 -10.21 -8.92 -20.43
C GLY A 72 -11.44 -8.95 -19.51
N ILE A 73 -12.64 -8.90 -20.08
CA ILE A 73 -13.93 -8.97 -19.37
C ILE A 73 -14.77 -10.11 -19.95
N TRP A 74 -15.20 -11.03 -19.08
CA TRP A 74 -16.01 -12.19 -19.45
C TRP A 74 -17.45 -12.03 -18.99
N MET A 75 -18.42 -12.39 -19.84
CA MET A 75 -19.84 -12.29 -19.54
C MET A 75 -20.50 -13.65 -19.33
N TRP A 76 -21.54 -13.69 -18.49
CA TRP A 76 -22.47 -14.81 -18.41
C TRP A 76 -23.91 -14.29 -18.25
N CYS A 77 -24.76 -14.57 -19.23
CA CYS A 77 -26.17 -14.22 -19.21
C CYS A 77 -27.02 -15.41 -18.73
N VAL A 78 -27.80 -15.19 -17.68
CA VAL A 78 -28.73 -16.16 -17.06
C VAL A 78 -30.09 -15.48 -16.77
N PRO A 79 -31.21 -16.23 -16.70
CA PRO A 79 -32.48 -15.67 -16.22
C PRO A 79 -32.31 -15.08 -14.81
N HIS A 80 -32.93 -13.93 -14.51
CA HIS A 80 -32.74 -13.28 -13.22
C HIS A 80 -33.50 -14.02 -12.10
N PRO A 81 -32.83 -14.55 -11.04
CA PRO A 81 -33.44 -15.52 -10.11
C PRO A 81 -34.68 -15.07 -9.33
N SER A 82 -34.93 -13.75 -9.23
CA SER A 82 -36.09 -13.17 -8.55
C SER A 82 -37.04 -12.40 -9.48
N ARG A 83 -36.82 -12.38 -10.80
CA ARG A 83 -37.57 -11.54 -11.77
C ARG A 83 -37.60 -12.18 -13.16
N ASP A 84 -38.64 -12.96 -13.45
CA ASP A 84 -38.75 -13.81 -14.65
C ASP A 84 -38.74 -13.02 -15.98
N ASP A 85 -39.07 -11.73 -15.95
CA ASP A 85 -39.06 -10.80 -17.08
C ASP A 85 -37.67 -10.23 -17.41
N GLN A 86 -36.65 -10.48 -16.58
CA GLN A 86 -35.32 -9.85 -16.66
C GLN A 86 -34.19 -10.87 -16.86
N THR A 87 -33.13 -10.44 -17.55
CA THR A 87 -31.89 -11.23 -17.68
C THR A 87 -30.81 -10.65 -16.76
N LEU A 88 -30.18 -11.52 -15.96
CA LEU A 88 -29.00 -11.18 -15.17
C LEU A 88 -27.74 -11.39 -16.01
N VAL A 89 -26.94 -10.33 -16.16
CA VAL A 89 -25.67 -10.34 -16.90
C VAL A 89 -24.52 -10.16 -15.90
N LEU A 90 -23.71 -11.20 -15.75
CA LEU A 90 -22.58 -11.25 -14.83
C LEU A 90 -21.28 -10.98 -15.60
N LEU A 91 -20.53 -9.94 -15.23
CA LEU A 91 -19.27 -9.55 -15.85
C LEU A 91 -18.08 -9.79 -14.89
N ASP A 92 -17.29 -10.85 -15.10
CA ASP A 92 -16.07 -11.12 -14.35
C ASP A 92 -14.86 -10.51 -15.08
N THR A 93 -14.10 -9.65 -14.40
CA THR A 93 -12.91 -9.02 -15.00
C THR A 93 -11.62 -9.76 -14.72
N GLU A 94 -10.66 -9.56 -15.61
CA GLU A 94 -9.24 -9.75 -15.34
C GLU A 94 -8.82 -9.19 -13.98
N GLY A 95 -7.87 -9.86 -13.35
CA GLY A 95 -7.32 -9.46 -12.06
C GLY A 95 -6.40 -8.25 -12.21
N LEU A 96 -6.70 -7.17 -11.50
CA LEU A 96 -5.88 -5.96 -11.47
C LEU A 96 -4.51 -6.25 -10.80
N GLY A 97 -3.45 -5.54 -11.20
CA GLY A 97 -2.18 -5.49 -10.46
C GLY A 97 -1.24 -6.70 -10.56
N ASP A 98 -1.34 -7.52 -11.62
CA ASP A 98 -0.40 -8.63 -11.88
C ASP A 98 0.97 -8.10 -12.37
N VAL A 99 2.01 -8.45 -11.62
CA VAL A 99 3.42 -8.02 -11.81
C VAL A 99 3.98 -8.36 -13.19
N ARG A 100 3.40 -9.36 -13.89
CA ARG A 100 3.88 -9.80 -15.21
C ARG A 100 3.23 -9.07 -16.39
N LYS A 101 2.22 -8.20 -16.16
CA LYS A 101 1.66 -7.34 -17.22
C LYS A 101 2.62 -6.19 -17.54
N GLY A 102 2.89 -5.98 -18.83
CA GLY A 102 3.77 -4.91 -19.30
C GLY A 102 3.13 -3.52 -19.43
N ASP A 103 1.79 -3.44 -19.45
CA ASP A 103 1.05 -2.17 -19.51
C ASP A 103 -0.09 -2.16 -18.49
N GLU A 104 -0.01 -1.27 -17.51
CA GLU A 104 -1.01 -1.10 -16.44
C GLU A 104 -2.25 -0.32 -16.93
N LYS A 105 -2.19 0.38 -18.08
CA LYS A 105 -3.33 1.15 -18.61
C LYS A 105 -4.58 0.31 -18.83
N ASN A 106 -4.41 -0.96 -19.21
CA ASN A 106 -5.54 -1.84 -19.48
C ASN A 106 -6.30 -2.20 -18.20
N ASP A 107 -5.65 -2.16 -17.04
CA ASP A 107 -6.33 -2.35 -15.76
C ASP A 107 -7.23 -1.14 -15.43
N THR A 108 -6.77 0.10 -15.68
CA THR A 108 -7.62 1.30 -15.58
C THR A 108 -8.79 1.26 -16.58
N TRP A 109 -8.55 0.87 -17.84
CA TRP A 109 -9.62 0.76 -18.84
C TRP A 109 -10.64 -0.35 -18.52
N ILE A 110 -10.19 -1.51 -18.05
CA ILE A 110 -11.07 -2.61 -17.63
C ILE A 110 -11.93 -2.18 -16.43
N PHE A 111 -11.37 -1.44 -15.48
CA PHE A 111 -12.11 -0.87 -14.35
C PHE A 111 -13.16 0.16 -14.80
N ALA A 112 -12.80 1.09 -15.70
CA ALA A 112 -13.73 2.07 -16.26
C ALA A 112 -14.88 1.41 -17.07
N LEU A 113 -14.57 0.41 -17.92
CA LEU A 113 -15.57 -0.36 -18.66
C LEU A 113 -16.51 -1.14 -17.74
N ALA A 114 -15.98 -1.74 -16.66
CA ALA A 114 -16.79 -2.45 -15.68
C ALA A 114 -17.79 -1.54 -14.95
N ILE A 115 -17.43 -0.28 -14.70
CA ILE A 115 -18.32 0.78 -14.18
C ILE A 115 -19.38 1.17 -15.23
N LEU A 116 -18.95 1.53 -16.44
CA LEU A 116 -19.83 2.01 -17.50
C LEU A 116 -20.92 1.00 -17.88
N LEU A 117 -20.59 -0.29 -17.92
CA LEU A 117 -21.51 -1.35 -18.32
C LEU A 117 -22.45 -1.83 -17.19
N SER A 118 -22.08 -1.68 -15.91
CA SER A 118 -22.84 -2.28 -14.79
C SER A 118 -23.98 -1.42 -14.23
N SER A 119 -24.97 -2.10 -13.64
CA SER A 119 -25.92 -1.54 -12.66
C SER A 119 -25.38 -1.62 -11.24
N THR A 120 -24.50 -2.60 -10.97
CA THR A 120 -23.89 -2.84 -9.67
C THR A 120 -22.43 -3.26 -9.85
N LEU A 121 -21.51 -2.54 -9.22
CA LEU A 121 -20.08 -2.83 -9.22
C LEU A 121 -19.71 -3.50 -7.90
N VAL A 122 -19.35 -4.77 -7.95
CA VAL A 122 -18.80 -5.51 -6.82
C VAL A 122 -17.28 -5.33 -6.84
N TYR A 123 -16.73 -4.62 -5.86
CA TYR A 123 -15.29 -4.60 -5.63
C TYR A 123 -14.93 -5.72 -4.64
N ASN A 124 -13.98 -6.57 -4.99
CA ASN A 124 -13.62 -7.77 -4.22
C ASN A 124 -12.14 -7.73 -3.80
N SER A 125 -11.88 -7.41 -2.52
CA SER A 125 -10.56 -7.42 -1.89
C SER A 125 -10.43 -8.54 -0.85
N MET A 126 -9.22 -8.74 -0.32
CA MET A 126 -8.95 -9.69 0.77
C MET A 126 -8.72 -8.95 2.10
N ARG A 127 -9.08 -9.62 3.20
CA ARG A 127 -8.83 -9.29 4.62
C ARG A 127 -9.49 -8.05 5.18
N THR A 128 -9.09 -6.86 4.78
CA THR A 128 -9.37 -5.60 5.51
C THR A 128 -9.51 -4.42 4.56
N ILE A 129 -10.19 -3.37 5.03
CA ILE A 129 -10.25 -2.05 4.40
C ILE A 129 -9.30 -1.13 5.18
N ASP A 130 -8.02 -1.17 4.81
CA ASP A 130 -6.94 -0.33 5.31
C ASP A 130 -6.47 0.69 4.25
N HIS A 131 -5.46 1.52 4.57
CA HIS A 131 -4.90 2.48 3.61
C HIS A 131 -4.31 1.83 2.35
N GLN A 132 -3.86 0.58 2.41
CA GLN A 132 -3.37 -0.14 1.24
C GLN A 132 -4.55 -0.62 0.38
N ALA A 133 -5.60 -1.17 0.98
CA ALA A 133 -6.84 -1.54 0.29
C ALA A 133 -7.50 -0.32 -0.38
N LEU A 134 -7.47 0.86 0.25
CA LEU A 134 -7.88 2.12 -0.39
C LEU A 134 -6.95 2.48 -1.56
N ARG A 135 -5.61 2.44 -1.39
CA ARG A 135 -4.65 2.69 -2.50
C ARG A 135 -4.84 1.73 -3.69
N SER A 136 -5.26 0.48 -3.47
CA SER A 136 -5.59 -0.47 -4.55
C SER A 136 -6.81 -0.06 -5.40
N LEU A 137 -7.59 0.94 -4.94
CA LEU A 137 -8.66 1.61 -5.68
C LEU A 137 -8.19 2.93 -6.32
N HIS A 138 -6.89 3.16 -6.55
CA HIS A 138 -6.40 4.37 -7.23
C HIS A 138 -7.10 4.66 -8.56
N TYR A 139 -7.50 3.61 -9.28
CA TYR A 139 -8.29 3.67 -10.51
C TYR A 139 -9.54 4.56 -10.38
N VAL A 140 -10.13 4.69 -9.18
CA VAL A 140 -11.28 5.56 -8.88
C VAL A 140 -10.93 7.05 -9.02
N THR A 141 -9.72 7.47 -8.63
CA THR A 141 -9.26 8.87 -8.81
C THR A 141 -8.93 9.20 -10.26
N GLU A 142 -8.66 8.20 -11.10
CA GLU A 142 -8.40 8.38 -12.52
C GLU A 142 -9.68 8.44 -13.37
N LEU A 143 -10.86 8.12 -12.82
CA LEU A 143 -12.10 7.99 -13.60
C LEU A 143 -12.52 9.26 -14.34
N THR A 144 -12.22 10.45 -13.84
CA THR A 144 -12.49 11.73 -14.54
C THR A 144 -11.57 11.96 -15.74
N ASN A 145 -10.48 11.20 -15.87
CA ASN A 145 -9.62 11.17 -17.06
C ASN A 145 -10.04 10.06 -18.04
N HIS A 146 -10.74 9.03 -17.56
CA HIS A 146 -11.09 7.81 -18.31
C HIS A 146 -12.58 7.63 -18.61
N ILE A 147 -13.45 8.52 -18.10
CA ILE A 147 -14.89 8.59 -18.38
C ILE A 147 -15.23 10.08 -18.54
N LYS A 148 -16.09 10.42 -19.51
CA LYS A 148 -16.77 11.72 -19.60
C LYS A 148 -18.27 11.57 -19.51
N VAL A 149 -18.96 12.58 -18.99
CA VAL A 149 -20.42 12.62 -18.93
C VAL A 149 -20.99 13.31 -20.17
N LYS A 150 -20.41 14.46 -20.56
CA LYS A 150 -20.86 15.35 -21.63
C LYS A 150 -19.83 15.48 -22.76
N SER A 151 -20.31 15.76 -23.97
CA SER A 151 -19.50 15.97 -25.17
C SER A 151 -19.32 17.47 -25.52
N SER A 152 -18.99 18.30 -24.53
CA SER A 152 -18.87 19.75 -24.74
C SER A 152 -17.53 20.17 -25.38
N MET A 153 -17.60 21.06 -26.38
CA MET A 153 -16.45 21.75 -27.00
C MET A 153 -16.13 23.09 -26.32
N LEU A 154 -16.84 23.43 -25.22
CA LEU A 154 -16.89 24.78 -24.65
C LEU A 154 -16.85 24.76 -23.11
N GLY A 155 -15.70 24.42 -22.54
CA GLY A 155 -15.24 24.94 -21.23
C GLY A 155 -16.02 24.61 -19.95
N GLU A 156 -17.20 23.98 -20.01
CA GLU A 156 -17.94 23.57 -18.81
C GLU A 156 -17.14 22.54 -18.00
N VAL A 157 -16.92 22.84 -16.72
CA VAL A 157 -16.31 21.92 -15.76
C VAL A 157 -17.39 20.93 -15.30
N GLU A 158 -17.24 19.67 -15.65
CA GLU A 158 -18.13 18.60 -15.16
C GLU A 158 -18.04 18.50 -13.63
N THR A 159 -19.19 18.39 -12.97
CA THR A 159 -19.27 18.29 -11.51
C THR A 159 -19.25 16.83 -11.07
N THR A 160 -18.80 16.54 -9.85
CA THR A 160 -18.88 15.17 -9.29
C THR A 160 -20.32 14.63 -9.24
N SER A 161 -21.32 15.51 -9.11
CA SER A 161 -22.74 15.21 -9.22
C SER A 161 -23.18 14.73 -10.61
N ASP A 162 -22.55 15.19 -11.71
CA ASP A 162 -22.85 14.70 -13.06
C ASP A 162 -22.47 13.21 -13.21
N TYR A 163 -21.37 12.77 -12.58
CA TYR A 163 -20.93 11.37 -12.57
C TYR A 163 -21.83 10.50 -11.67
N ALA A 164 -22.15 11.02 -10.49
CA ALA A 164 -22.88 10.31 -9.44
C ALA A 164 -24.28 9.80 -9.87
N GLN A 165 -24.89 10.43 -10.89
CA GLN A 165 -26.20 10.04 -11.41
C GLN A 165 -26.17 8.74 -12.25
N PHE A 166 -25.03 8.39 -12.85
CA PHE A 166 -24.91 7.29 -13.83
C PHE A 166 -24.03 6.13 -13.37
N PHE A 167 -23.34 6.30 -12.24
CA PHE A 167 -22.49 5.28 -11.66
C PHE A 167 -23.33 4.18 -10.98
N PRO A 168 -22.84 2.92 -11.00
CA PRO A 168 -23.55 1.77 -10.43
C PRO A 168 -23.62 1.84 -8.90
N SER A 169 -24.50 1.04 -8.29
CA SER A 169 -24.40 0.76 -6.86
C SER A 169 -23.09 0.04 -6.54
N PHE A 170 -22.36 0.51 -5.54
CA PHE A 170 -21.05 -0.02 -5.16
C PHE A 170 -21.17 -1.04 -4.02
N VAL A 171 -20.59 -2.22 -4.19
CA VAL A 171 -20.63 -3.31 -3.19
C VAL A 171 -19.22 -3.76 -2.90
N TRP A 172 -18.69 -3.42 -1.71
CA TRP A 172 -17.39 -3.94 -1.27
C TRP A 172 -17.57 -5.32 -0.64
N THR A 173 -16.96 -6.33 -1.26
CA THR A 173 -16.83 -7.69 -0.72
C THR A 173 -15.41 -7.87 -0.16
N VAL A 174 -15.30 -8.14 1.13
CA VAL A 174 -14.02 -8.30 1.85
C VAL A 174 -13.87 -9.77 2.21
N ARG A 175 -13.00 -10.48 1.48
CA ARG A 175 -12.80 -11.93 1.54
C ARG A 175 -11.84 -12.35 2.65
N ASP A 176 -11.99 -13.56 3.19
CA ASP A 176 -11.16 -14.09 4.28
C ASP A 176 -11.09 -13.11 5.48
N PHE A 177 -12.19 -12.42 5.79
CA PHE A 177 -12.27 -11.46 6.89
C PHE A 177 -12.22 -12.19 8.23
N THR A 178 -11.12 -12.06 8.99
CA THR A 178 -10.90 -12.81 10.24
C THR A 178 -11.24 -12.04 11.51
N LEU A 179 -11.28 -10.70 11.45
CA LEU A 179 -11.42 -9.82 12.61
C LEU A 179 -12.85 -9.78 13.16
N ASP A 180 -12.98 -9.23 14.37
CA ASP A 180 -14.28 -8.88 14.95
C ASP A 180 -14.67 -7.45 14.60
N LEU A 181 -15.91 -7.27 14.12
CA LEU A 181 -16.51 -5.98 13.82
C LEU A 181 -16.88 -5.23 15.11
N GLN A 182 -15.86 -4.78 15.82
CA GLN A 182 -15.97 -3.95 17.03
C GLN A 182 -15.07 -2.73 16.95
N PHE A 183 -15.60 -1.58 17.36
CA PHE A 183 -14.91 -0.28 17.36
C PHE A 183 -15.23 0.42 18.69
N ASP A 184 -14.20 0.84 19.43
CA ASP A 184 -14.33 1.42 20.78
C ASP A 184 -15.18 0.57 21.73
N GLY A 185 -15.05 -0.77 21.65
CA GLY A 185 -15.83 -1.74 22.42
C GLY A 185 -17.29 -1.92 21.98
N THR A 186 -17.78 -1.14 21.02
CA THR A 186 -19.13 -1.28 20.44
C THR A 186 -19.11 -2.18 19.20
N SER A 187 -20.09 -3.08 19.06
CA SER A 187 -20.23 -3.89 17.84
C SER A 187 -20.75 -3.01 16.70
N ILE A 188 -20.17 -3.14 15.51
CA ILE A 188 -20.58 -2.43 14.30
C ILE A 188 -21.01 -3.42 13.20
N THR A 189 -21.77 -2.92 12.23
CA THR A 189 -22.10 -3.62 10.99
C THR A 189 -20.95 -3.54 9.96
N ALA A 190 -21.02 -4.36 8.92
CA ALA A 190 -20.07 -4.28 7.80
C ALA A 190 -20.17 -2.94 7.05
N ASP A 191 -21.37 -2.35 6.96
CA ASP A 191 -21.59 -1.06 6.28
C ASP A 191 -21.00 0.10 7.10
N GLU A 192 -21.19 0.09 8.43
CA GLU A 192 -20.54 1.06 9.32
C GLU A 192 -19.01 0.91 9.33
N TYR A 193 -18.48 -0.30 9.14
CA TYR A 193 -17.04 -0.51 8.94
C TYR A 193 -16.55 0.16 7.64
N LEU A 194 -17.28 0.01 6.54
CA LEU A 194 -16.97 0.66 5.26
C LEU A 194 -17.02 2.19 5.37
N GLU A 195 -18.09 2.78 5.91
CA GLU A 195 -18.20 4.24 6.04
C GLU A 195 -17.20 4.81 7.06
N LYS A 196 -16.79 4.06 8.09
CA LYS A 196 -15.68 4.44 8.98
C LYS A 196 -14.33 4.40 8.27
N SER A 197 -14.03 3.38 7.46
CA SER A 197 -12.78 3.32 6.67
C SER A 197 -12.71 4.37 5.55
N LEU A 198 -13.86 4.83 5.03
CA LEU A 198 -13.93 5.93 4.04
C LEU A 198 -13.92 7.33 4.68
N LYS A 199 -13.80 7.45 6.01
CA LYS A 199 -13.83 8.76 6.68
C LYS A 199 -12.57 9.56 6.37
N ILE A 200 -12.74 10.74 5.76
CA ILE A 200 -11.67 11.71 5.48
C ILE A 200 -10.92 12.06 6.77
N GLN A 201 -9.60 11.99 6.74
CA GLN A 201 -8.70 12.24 7.87
C GLN A 201 -8.09 13.64 7.83
N SER A 202 -7.89 14.24 9.00
CA SER A 202 -7.26 15.56 9.15
C SER A 202 -5.74 15.44 9.26
N GLY A 203 -5.02 15.74 8.19
CA GLY A 203 -3.55 15.75 8.16
C GLY A 203 -2.99 16.28 6.84
N ASN A 204 -1.73 16.74 6.84
CA ASN A 204 -1.11 17.46 5.71
C ASN A 204 -0.11 16.62 4.88
N SER A 205 0.00 15.30 5.10
CA SER A 205 0.93 14.49 4.29
C SER A 205 0.40 14.26 2.87
N PRO A 206 1.24 14.28 1.82
CA PRO A 206 0.83 13.98 0.45
C PRO A 206 0.13 12.62 0.32
N GLN A 207 0.55 11.66 1.14
CA GLN A 207 0.02 10.31 1.19
C GLN A 207 -1.38 10.23 1.81
N MET A 208 -1.68 11.04 2.83
CA MET A 208 -3.03 11.16 3.40
C MET A 208 -3.95 11.93 2.46
N ALA A 209 -3.48 13.01 1.82
CA ALA A 209 -4.24 13.72 0.80
C ALA A 209 -4.71 12.74 -0.29
N TYR A 210 -3.81 11.91 -0.83
CA TYR A 210 -4.16 10.89 -1.82
C TYR A 210 -5.16 9.82 -1.30
N SER A 211 -5.06 9.41 -0.04
CA SER A 211 -6.03 8.46 0.55
C SER A 211 -7.40 9.11 0.80
N ASN A 212 -7.43 10.41 1.10
CA ASN A 212 -8.64 11.21 1.22
C ASN A 212 -9.26 11.48 -0.15
N ASP A 213 -8.48 11.69 -1.20
CA ASP A 213 -8.94 11.84 -2.58
C ASP A 213 -9.67 10.56 -3.05
N ILE A 214 -9.07 9.39 -2.83
CA ILE A 214 -9.73 8.10 -3.13
C ILE A 214 -11.04 7.95 -2.36
N SER A 215 -11.03 8.20 -1.04
CA SER A 215 -12.22 8.06 -0.20
C SER A 215 -13.32 9.04 -0.60
N GLY A 216 -12.96 10.29 -0.88
CA GLY A 216 -13.86 11.33 -1.37
C GLY A 216 -14.43 11.01 -2.76
N CYS A 217 -13.63 10.50 -3.69
CA CYS A 217 -14.13 10.02 -4.98
C CYS A 217 -15.11 8.84 -4.81
N ILE A 218 -14.83 7.88 -3.92
CA ILE A 218 -15.76 6.77 -3.64
C ILE A 218 -17.08 7.30 -3.04
N GLN A 219 -16.99 8.23 -2.08
CA GLN A 219 -18.17 8.81 -1.42
C GLN A 219 -19.02 9.68 -2.35
N ASN A 220 -18.39 10.42 -3.27
CA ASN A 220 -19.05 11.33 -4.20
C ASN A 220 -19.60 10.62 -5.44
N PHE A 221 -18.86 9.68 -6.04
CA PHE A 221 -19.28 9.02 -7.27
C PHE A 221 -20.29 7.89 -7.04
N PHE A 222 -20.20 7.15 -5.93
CA PHE A 222 -21.08 6.02 -5.64
C PHE A 222 -22.11 6.38 -4.57
N LEU A 223 -23.27 6.90 -5.00
CA LEU A 223 -24.38 7.34 -4.13
C LEU A 223 -24.99 6.22 -3.26
N THR A 224 -24.80 4.96 -3.65
CA THR A 224 -25.25 3.80 -2.87
C THR A 224 -24.08 2.85 -2.67
N ARG A 225 -23.76 2.57 -1.41
CA ARG A 225 -22.63 1.75 -0.98
C ARG A 225 -23.11 0.66 -0.04
N LYS A 226 -22.52 -0.53 -0.14
CA LYS A 226 -22.84 -1.71 0.67
C LYS A 226 -21.56 -2.50 0.94
N CYS A 227 -21.46 -3.12 2.11
CA CYS A 227 -20.32 -3.95 2.49
C CYS A 227 -20.76 -5.37 2.87
N PHE A 228 -19.95 -6.36 2.47
CA PHE A 228 -20.06 -7.76 2.87
C PHE A 228 -18.70 -8.27 3.31
N VAL A 229 -18.57 -8.59 4.60
CA VAL A 229 -17.43 -9.36 5.11
C VAL A 229 -17.73 -10.85 4.92
N LEU A 230 -16.87 -11.54 4.17
CA LEU A 230 -16.99 -12.97 3.89
C LEU A 230 -15.88 -13.71 4.63
N ASN A 231 -16.24 -14.77 5.34
CA ASN A 231 -15.33 -15.72 5.96
C ASN A 231 -14.42 -16.40 4.91
N ARG A 232 -13.44 -17.18 5.39
CA ARG A 232 -12.68 -18.08 4.52
C ARG A 232 -13.53 -19.31 4.18
N PRO A 233 -13.65 -19.75 2.92
CA PRO A 233 -14.55 -20.82 2.53
C PRO A 233 -14.19 -22.19 3.13
N VAL A 234 -12.90 -22.53 3.23
CA VAL A 234 -12.38 -23.84 3.67
C VAL A 234 -10.97 -23.71 4.24
N SER A 235 -10.48 -24.80 4.86
CA SER A 235 -9.08 -24.98 5.20
C SER A 235 -8.17 -24.88 3.96
N GLN A 236 -6.93 -24.45 4.17
CA GLN A 236 -5.98 -24.13 3.10
C GLN A 236 -5.74 -25.27 2.11
N SER A 237 -5.62 -26.50 2.60
CA SER A 237 -5.45 -27.72 1.80
C SER A 237 -6.58 -27.98 0.79
N LYS A 238 -7.80 -27.47 1.06
CA LYS A 238 -8.98 -27.60 0.19
C LYS A 238 -9.20 -26.42 -0.75
N LEU A 239 -8.59 -25.25 -0.53
CA LEU A 239 -8.80 -24.05 -1.36
C LEU A 239 -8.47 -24.27 -2.85
N LYS A 240 -7.49 -25.13 -3.15
CA LYS A 240 -7.05 -25.44 -4.52
C LYS A 240 -8.10 -26.16 -5.38
N VAL A 241 -9.16 -26.70 -4.76
CA VAL A 241 -10.23 -27.46 -5.42
C VAL A 241 -11.63 -26.90 -5.06
N LEU A 242 -11.71 -25.61 -4.73
CA LEU A 242 -12.93 -24.94 -4.24
C LEU A 242 -14.12 -24.99 -5.24
N ASP A 243 -13.84 -25.22 -6.53
CA ASP A 243 -14.79 -25.49 -7.60
C ASP A 243 -15.46 -26.87 -7.51
N GLN A 244 -14.77 -27.85 -6.93
CA GLN A 244 -15.20 -29.25 -6.78
C GLN A 244 -15.93 -29.52 -5.47
N LEU A 245 -15.90 -28.58 -4.51
CA LEU A 245 -16.46 -28.73 -3.17
C LEU A 245 -17.96 -28.38 -3.15
N CYS A 246 -18.75 -29.22 -2.48
CA CYS A 246 -20.17 -28.97 -2.28
C CYS A 246 -20.41 -28.06 -1.07
N ASN A 247 -21.61 -27.50 -0.90
CA ASN A 247 -21.86 -26.51 0.16
C ASN A 247 -21.66 -27.08 1.59
N THR A 248 -21.70 -28.40 1.79
CA THR A 248 -21.42 -29.05 3.09
C THR A 248 -19.92 -29.29 3.36
N ASP A 249 -19.04 -29.06 2.38
CA ASP A 249 -17.58 -29.03 2.57
C ASP A 249 -17.06 -27.67 3.05
N LEU A 250 -17.88 -26.63 2.94
CA LEU A 250 -17.54 -25.23 3.19
C LEU A 250 -17.91 -24.81 4.62
N ASP A 251 -17.30 -23.73 5.11
CA ASP A 251 -17.74 -23.04 6.33
C ASP A 251 -19.22 -22.63 6.22
N PRO A 252 -20.11 -23.07 7.13
CA PRO A 252 -21.51 -22.64 7.15
C PRO A 252 -21.69 -21.13 7.25
N GLY A 253 -20.77 -20.42 7.94
CA GLY A 253 -20.77 -18.96 8.02
C GLY A 253 -20.56 -18.32 6.65
N PHE A 254 -19.53 -18.76 5.92
CA PHE A 254 -19.26 -18.36 4.54
C PHE A 254 -20.43 -18.67 3.60
N VAL A 255 -21.02 -19.86 3.70
CA VAL A 255 -22.18 -20.26 2.86
C VAL A 255 -23.37 -19.33 3.10
N GLN A 256 -23.66 -18.99 4.36
CA GLN A 256 -24.72 -18.03 4.68
C GLN A 256 -24.38 -16.63 4.14
N GLN A 257 -23.18 -16.11 4.42
CA GLN A 257 -22.76 -14.77 3.98
C GLN A 257 -22.75 -14.62 2.45
N VAL A 258 -22.36 -15.65 1.70
CA VAL A 258 -22.47 -15.68 0.23
C VAL A 258 -23.93 -15.74 -0.23
N THR A 259 -24.80 -16.46 0.49
CA THR A 259 -26.24 -16.50 0.21
C THR A 259 -26.90 -15.14 0.48
N ASP A 260 -26.49 -14.44 1.54
CA ASP A 260 -26.94 -13.09 1.89
C ASP A 260 -26.47 -12.07 0.84
N PHE A 261 -25.22 -12.16 0.39
CA PHE A 261 -24.68 -11.37 -0.72
C PHE A 261 -25.45 -11.61 -2.02
N CYS A 262 -25.67 -12.86 -2.44
CA CYS A 262 -26.42 -13.17 -3.66
C CYS A 262 -27.87 -12.66 -3.56
N SER A 263 -28.52 -12.86 -2.41
CA SER A 263 -29.89 -12.40 -2.14
C SER A 263 -29.99 -10.87 -2.12
N TYR A 264 -28.98 -10.17 -1.61
CA TYR A 264 -28.90 -8.71 -1.72
C TYR A 264 -28.81 -8.27 -3.17
N ILE A 265 -27.91 -8.86 -3.98
CA ILE A 265 -27.75 -8.56 -5.40
C ILE A 265 -29.07 -8.77 -6.16
N PHE A 266 -29.68 -9.96 -6.08
CA PHE A 266 -30.93 -10.25 -6.81
C PHE A 266 -32.10 -9.31 -6.41
N ASN A 267 -32.14 -8.85 -5.16
CA ASN A 267 -33.23 -7.99 -4.70
C ASN A 267 -32.97 -6.50 -4.93
N HIS A 268 -31.73 -6.02 -4.82
CA HIS A 268 -31.39 -4.58 -4.82
C HIS A 268 -30.71 -4.09 -6.10
N SER A 269 -30.08 -4.96 -6.91
CA SER A 269 -29.52 -4.55 -8.20
C SER A 269 -30.64 -4.14 -9.16
N LYS A 270 -30.52 -2.93 -9.68
CA LYS A 270 -31.49 -2.33 -10.61
C LYS A 270 -31.22 -2.77 -12.04
N GLU A 271 -32.23 -2.68 -12.89
CA GLU A 271 -32.03 -2.70 -14.34
C GLU A 271 -30.99 -1.66 -14.75
N LYS A 272 -30.18 -1.97 -15.78
CA LYS A 272 -29.24 -0.99 -16.32
C LYS A 272 -30.03 0.08 -17.05
N THR A 273 -29.88 1.33 -16.64
CA THR A 273 -30.48 2.49 -17.30
C THR A 273 -29.41 3.37 -17.93
N ILE A 274 -29.80 4.13 -18.94
CA ILE A 274 -29.04 5.27 -19.47
C ILE A 274 -29.70 6.60 -19.02
N THR A 275 -29.07 7.72 -19.40
CA THR A 275 -29.59 9.09 -19.22
C THR A 275 -31.07 9.17 -19.60
N GLY A 276 -31.86 9.93 -18.82
CA GLY A 276 -33.31 10.01 -19.01
C GLY A 276 -34.11 8.77 -18.58
N GLY A 277 -33.47 7.74 -18.00
CA GLY A 277 -34.15 6.60 -17.37
C GLY A 277 -34.57 5.48 -18.32
N ALA A 278 -34.13 5.50 -19.59
CA ALA A 278 -34.44 4.42 -20.52
C ALA A 278 -33.71 3.12 -20.12
N VAL A 279 -34.47 2.02 -20.07
CA VAL A 279 -33.99 0.68 -19.70
C VAL A 279 -33.19 0.06 -20.86
N VAL A 280 -32.06 -0.55 -20.51
CA VAL A 280 -31.14 -1.22 -21.44
C VAL A 280 -31.53 -2.69 -21.60
N THR A 281 -31.58 -3.15 -22.85
CA THR A 281 -31.70 -4.58 -23.22
C THR A 281 -30.33 -5.17 -23.55
N GLY A 282 -30.25 -6.48 -23.80
CA GLY A 282 -28.97 -7.12 -24.19
C GLY A 282 -28.36 -6.53 -25.46
N SER A 283 -29.16 -6.27 -26.50
CA SER A 283 -28.67 -5.62 -27.72
C SER A 283 -28.13 -4.22 -27.46
N MET A 284 -28.78 -3.44 -26.59
CA MET A 284 -28.30 -2.13 -26.19
C MET A 284 -26.98 -2.23 -25.39
N LEU A 285 -26.84 -3.20 -24.48
CA LEU A 285 -25.61 -3.43 -23.72
C LEU A 285 -24.43 -3.80 -24.63
N GLY A 286 -24.65 -4.66 -25.63
CA GLY A 286 -23.63 -5.03 -26.60
C GLY A 286 -23.10 -3.82 -27.40
N ASN A 287 -23.99 -2.91 -27.79
CA ASN A 287 -23.60 -1.71 -28.53
C ASN A 287 -22.92 -0.64 -27.66
N LEU A 288 -23.24 -0.55 -26.36
CA LEU A 288 -22.44 0.23 -25.41
C LEU A 288 -21.01 -0.30 -25.31
N ALA A 289 -20.84 -1.64 -25.22
CA ALA A 289 -19.51 -2.25 -25.17
C ALA A 289 -18.68 -1.95 -26.43
N VAL A 290 -19.28 -2.04 -27.62
CA VAL A 290 -18.64 -1.63 -28.88
C VAL A 290 -18.25 -0.15 -28.85
N THR A 291 -19.20 0.74 -28.54
CA THR A 291 -18.97 2.20 -28.56
C THR A 291 -17.85 2.64 -27.61
N TYR A 292 -17.78 2.05 -26.41
CA TYR A 292 -16.74 2.39 -25.43
C TYR A 292 -15.36 1.79 -25.77
N VAL A 293 -15.30 0.57 -26.33
CA VAL A 293 -14.02 -0.02 -26.76
C VAL A 293 -13.49 0.67 -28.02
N ASP A 294 -14.36 1.06 -28.96
CA ASP A 294 -13.95 1.85 -30.14
C ASP A 294 -13.48 3.27 -29.77
N ALA A 295 -14.06 3.88 -28.73
CA ALA A 295 -13.52 5.12 -28.17
C ALA A 295 -12.07 4.93 -27.66
N ILE A 296 -11.84 3.94 -26.79
CA ILE A 296 -10.50 3.62 -26.24
C ILE A 296 -9.50 3.32 -27.37
N ARG A 297 -9.89 2.47 -28.35
CA ARG A 297 -9.06 2.05 -29.48
C ARG A 297 -8.74 3.20 -30.45
N SER A 298 -9.60 4.21 -30.56
CA SER A 298 -9.33 5.44 -31.32
C SER A 298 -8.54 6.49 -30.53
N GLY A 299 -8.11 6.19 -29.29
CA GLY A 299 -7.40 7.12 -28.42
C GLY A 299 -8.29 8.20 -27.79
N THR A 300 -9.61 8.00 -27.79
CA THR A 300 -10.58 8.91 -27.19
C THR A 300 -11.14 8.36 -25.88
N VAL A 301 -11.67 9.24 -25.04
CA VAL A 301 -12.23 8.86 -23.72
C VAL A 301 -13.70 8.43 -23.89
N PRO A 302 -14.11 7.25 -23.38
CA PRO A 302 -15.52 6.84 -23.31
C PRO A 302 -16.42 7.93 -22.72
N CYS A 303 -17.44 8.32 -23.49
CA CYS A 303 -18.39 9.37 -23.11
C CYS A 303 -19.81 8.80 -22.99
N LEU A 304 -20.47 9.04 -21.87
CA LEU A 304 -21.85 8.59 -21.60
C LEU A 304 -22.83 9.14 -22.64
N GLU A 305 -22.73 10.42 -22.98
CA GLU A 305 -23.55 11.07 -24.01
C GLU A 305 -23.36 10.43 -25.40
N ASN A 306 -22.13 10.10 -25.80
CA ASN A 306 -21.87 9.44 -27.08
C ASN A 306 -22.46 8.02 -27.13
N GLY A 307 -22.37 7.26 -26.03
CA GLY A 307 -23.03 5.97 -25.90
C GLY A 307 -24.55 6.08 -26.00
N MET A 308 -25.14 7.10 -25.37
CA MET A 308 -26.57 7.42 -25.51
C MET A 308 -26.95 7.80 -26.95
N ALA A 309 -26.14 8.61 -27.65
CA ALA A 309 -26.41 9.04 -29.02
C ALA A 309 -26.40 7.85 -29.99
N ALA A 310 -25.43 6.94 -29.87
CA ALA A 310 -25.37 5.70 -30.64
C ALA A 310 -26.59 4.80 -30.40
N LEU A 311 -27.04 4.67 -29.15
CA LEU A 311 -28.25 3.92 -28.81
C LEU A 311 -29.54 4.57 -29.34
N SER A 312 -29.66 5.90 -29.27
CA SER A 312 -30.79 6.65 -29.84
C SER A 312 -30.86 6.43 -31.35
N GLN A 313 -29.76 6.65 -32.07
CA GLN A 313 -29.67 6.40 -33.51
C GLN A 313 -30.09 4.98 -33.88
N MET A 314 -29.57 3.96 -33.18
CA MET A 314 -29.91 2.57 -33.45
C MET A 314 -31.40 2.27 -33.20
N LYS A 315 -31.91 2.61 -32.02
CA LYS A 315 -33.26 2.25 -31.61
C LYS A 315 -34.32 3.03 -32.39
N ASN A 316 -34.07 4.30 -32.70
CA ASN A 316 -34.98 5.10 -33.51
C ASN A 316 -34.99 4.65 -34.97
N SER A 317 -33.83 4.33 -35.56
CA SER A 317 -33.77 3.75 -36.91
C SER A 317 -34.52 2.41 -36.99
N ALA A 318 -34.42 1.56 -35.97
CA ALA A 318 -35.18 0.31 -35.90
C ALA A 318 -36.69 0.56 -35.74
N ALA A 319 -37.09 1.54 -34.92
CA ALA A 319 -38.49 1.92 -34.72
C ALA A 319 -39.13 2.51 -36.00
N VAL A 320 -38.38 3.23 -36.85
CA VAL A 320 -38.83 3.67 -38.18
C VAL A 320 -39.14 2.46 -39.06
N GLU A 321 -38.21 1.51 -39.22
CA GLU A 321 -38.42 0.35 -40.10
C GLU A 321 -39.57 -0.54 -39.62
N GLU A 322 -39.69 -0.80 -38.31
CA GLU A 322 -40.77 -1.62 -37.75
C GLU A 322 -42.15 -0.95 -37.92
N SER A 323 -42.24 0.36 -37.67
CA SER A 323 -43.48 1.13 -37.82
C SER A 323 -43.87 1.30 -39.30
N PHE A 324 -42.89 1.46 -40.19
CA PHE A 324 -43.10 1.53 -41.63
C PHE A 324 -43.54 0.18 -42.22
N ALA A 325 -42.97 -0.93 -41.74
CA ALA A 325 -43.40 -2.28 -42.07
C ALA A 325 -44.83 -2.56 -41.56
N LEU A 326 -45.17 -2.11 -40.35
CA LEU A 326 -46.54 -2.17 -39.82
C LEU A 326 -47.50 -1.38 -40.73
N TYR A 327 -47.18 -0.12 -41.06
CA TYR A 327 -48.00 0.71 -41.94
C TYR A 327 -48.24 0.05 -43.31
N LYS A 328 -47.17 -0.41 -43.97
CA LYS A 328 -47.26 -1.11 -45.27
C LYS A 328 -48.17 -2.35 -45.20
N ARG A 329 -48.06 -3.12 -44.12
CA ARG A 329 -48.90 -4.31 -43.90
C ARG A 329 -50.35 -3.93 -43.67
N LEU A 330 -50.64 -2.99 -42.76
CA LEU A 330 -52.01 -2.55 -42.45
C LEU A 330 -52.72 -1.94 -43.66
N LEU A 331 -52.04 -1.07 -44.41
CA LEU A 331 -52.59 -0.47 -45.62
C LEU A 331 -52.85 -1.55 -46.70
N GLY A 332 -51.93 -2.50 -46.87
CA GLY A 332 -52.08 -3.61 -47.81
C GLY A 332 -53.22 -4.58 -47.45
N GLU A 333 -53.45 -4.82 -46.16
CA GLU A 333 -54.55 -5.66 -45.66
C GLU A 333 -55.92 -4.96 -45.74
N ARG A 334 -55.97 -3.65 -45.46
CA ARG A 334 -57.23 -2.88 -45.39
C ARG A 334 -57.67 -2.32 -46.76
N VAL A 335 -56.74 -1.99 -47.66
CA VAL A 335 -57.04 -1.39 -48.98
C VAL A 335 -57.08 -2.47 -50.07
N VAL A 336 -58.16 -3.25 -50.11
CA VAL A 336 -58.37 -4.36 -51.07
C VAL A 336 -58.81 -3.83 -52.44
N LEU A 337 -57.87 -3.31 -53.22
CA LEU A 337 -58.09 -2.91 -54.60
C LEU A 337 -58.35 -4.13 -55.49
N ASN A 338 -59.54 -4.21 -56.11
CA ASN A 338 -59.96 -5.36 -56.92
C ASN A 338 -60.58 -4.90 -58.26
N PRO A 339 -60.05 -5.36 -59.42
CA PRO A 339 -60.52 -4.95 -60.75
C PRO A 339 -61.94 -5.44 -61.10
N ARG A 340 -62.63 -6.17 -60.21
CA ARG A 340 -64.07 -6.48 -60.31
C ARG A 340 -64.97 -5.49 -59.57
N THR A 341 -64.57 -4.99 -58.40
CA THR A 341 -65.35 -4.01 -57.61
C THR A 341 -65.12 -2.57 -58.08
N GLY A 342 -63.91 -2.26 -58.51
CA GLY A 342 -63.50 -0.90 -58.89
C GLY A 342 -62.79 -0.16 -57.76
N ALA A 343 -62.56 1.14 -57.96
CA ALA A 343 -61.90 2.03 -57.02
C ALA A 343 -62.71 2.30 -55.75
N ILE A 344 -61.99 2.46 -54.63
CA ILE A 344 -62.47 2.85 -53.30
C ILE A 344 -62.69 4.37 -53.24
N GLY A 345 -63.58 4.86 -52.38
CA GLY A 345 -63.81 6.30 -52.20
C GLY A 345 -62.60 7.04 -51.64
N GLU A 346 -62.44 8.32 -51.98
CA GLU A 346 -61.30 9.14 -51.52
C GLU A 346 -61.34 9.36 -50.00
N GLU A 347 -62.51 9.71 -49.46
CA GLU A 347 -62.75 9.81 -48.01
C GLU A 347 -62.52 8.48 -47.28
N GLU A 348 -62.87 7.35 -47.90
CA GLU A 348 -62.72 6.00 -47.35
C GLU A 348 -61.25 5.56 -47.34
N LEU A 349 -60.50 5.84 -48.42
CA LEU A 349 -59.07 5.59 -48.50
C LEU A 349 -58.27 6.47 -47.53
N SER A 350 -58.66 7.75 -47.38
CA SER A 350 -58.07 8.66 -46.38
C SER A 350 -58.35 8.19 -44.96
N ALA A 351 -59.59 7.83 -44.63
CA ALA A 351 -59.92 7.31 -43.30
C ALA A 351 -59.16 6.01 -42.95
N ILE A 352 -58.92 5.14 -43.93
CA ILE A 352 -58.06 3.96 -43.74
C ILE A 352 -56.60 4.38 -43.52
N HIS A 353 -56.08 5.35 -44.28
CA HIS A 353 -54.74 5.91 -44.09
C HIS A 353 -54.55 6.50 -42.69
N ASP A 354 -55.45 7.38 -42.25
CA ASP A 354 -55.36 8.08 -40.97
C ASP A 354 -55.24 7.11 -39.79
N VAL A 355 -56.04 6.03 -39.79
CA VAL A 355 -55.98 4.98 -38.76
C VAL A 355 -54.68 4.16 -38.87
N CYS A 356 -54.22 3.82 -40.08
CA CYS A 356 -52.94 3.10 -40.25
C CYS A 356 -51.73 3.96 -39.84
N LEU A 357 -51.77 5.26 -40.13
CA LEU A 357 -50.77 6.24 -39.72
C LEU A 357 -50.77 6.41 -38.20
N GLN A 358 -51.95 6.47 -37.56
CA GLN A 358 -52.05 6.56 -36.10
C GLN A 358 -51.49 5.30 -35.42
N GLU A 359 -51.82 4.10 -35.90
CA GLU A 359 -51.25 2.84 -35.38
C GLU A 359 -49.72 2.78 -35.55
N ALA A 360 -49.19 3.21 -36.71
CA ALA A 360 -47.75 3.26 -36.96
C ALA A 360 -47.02 4.30 -36.09
N LEU A 361 -47.56 5.51 -35.94
CA LEU A 361 -47.00 6.55 -35.07
C LEU A 361 -47.09 6.17 -33.59
N GLN A 362 -48.11 5.40 -33.18
CA GLN A 362 -48.22 4.88 -31.83
C GLN A 362 -47.15 3.81 -31.55
N LEU A 363 -46.88 2.90 -32.51
CA LEU A 363 -45.76 1.95 -32.39
C LEU A 363 -44.41 2.67 -32.36
N PHE A 364 -44.20 3.65 -33.25
CA PHE A 364 -42.97 4.45 -33.26
C PHE A 364 -42.71 5.13 -31.91
N LYS A 365 -43.74 5.74 -31.31
CA LYS A 365 -43.63 6.42 -30.01
C LYS A 365 -43.45 5.46 -28.83
N ALA A 366 -43.81 4.19 -28.97
CA ALA A 366 -43.54 3.16 -27.97
C ALA A 366 -42.09 2.62 -28.08
N ASN A 367 -41.54 2.55 -29.30
CA ASN A 367 -40.26 1.89 -29.56
C ASN A 367 -39.07 2.85 -29.75
N SER A 368 -39.29 4.15 -29.96
CA SER A 368 -38.24 5.19 -30.04
C SER A 368 -37.90 5.82 -28.68
N PHE A 369 -36.76 6.52 -28.59
CA PHE A 369 -36.43 7.42 -27.49
C PHE A 369 -35.42 8.49 -27.94
N LYS A 370 -35.51 9.70 -27.40
CA LYS A 370 -34.57 10.81 -27.71
C LYS A 370 -34.42 11.07 -29.23
N ASP A 371 -35.54 11.19 -29.93
CA ASP A 371 -35.59 11.63 -31.34
C ASP A 371 -35.38 13.16 -31.42
N GLU A 372 -34.11 13.57 -31.39
CA GLU A 372 -33.71 14.98 -31.42
C GLU A 372 -34.14 15.62 -32.76
N ASP A 373 -34.73 16.81 -32.67
CA ASP A 373 -35.44 17.53 -33.74
C ASP A 373 -36.54 16.73 -34.48
N GLU A 374 -37.09 15.67 -33.87
CA GLU A 374 -38.09 14.74 -34.47
C GLU A 374 -37.62 14.14 -35.81
N ARG A 375 -36.31 13.97 -36.00
CA ARG A 375 -35.69 13.57 -37.26
C ARG A 375 -36.20 12.21 -37.75
N TYR A 376 -36.30 11.22 -36.87
CA TYR A 376 -36.75 9.87 -37.23
C TYR A 376 -38.27 9.80 -37.40
N GLN A 377 -39.04 10.57 -36.63
CA GLN A 377 -40.49 10.71 -36.85
C GLN A 377 -40.80 11.33 -38.22
N LYS A 378 -39.98 12.29 -38.68
CA LYS A 378 -40.12 12.93 -40.01
C LYS A 378 -39.79 11.96 -41.14
N ASP A 379 -38.69 11.21 -41.04
CA ASP A 379 -38.32 10.13 -41.98
C ASP A 379 -39.45 9.08 -42.10
N LEU A 380 -40.02 8.63 -40.97
CA LEU A 380 -41.18 7.73 -40.97
C LEU A 380 -42.39 8.30 -41.71
N ILE A 381 -42.75 9.57 -41.46
CA ILE A 381 -43.89 10.24 -42.10
C ILE A 381 -43.68 10.41 -43.60
N GLU A 382 -42.46 10.78 -44.03
CA GLU A 382 -42.11 10.96 -45.45
C GLU A 382 -42.22 9.64 -46.21
N ARG A 383 -41.63 8.55 -45.68
CA ARG A 383 -41.75 7.20 -46.25
C ARG A 383 -43.19 6.67 -46.27
N ILE A 384 -43.98 6.94 -45.23
CA ILE A 384 -45.40 6.56 -45.18
C ILE A 384 -46.18 7.30 -46.28
N LYS A 385 -45.88 8.58 -46.49
CA LYS A 385 -46.51 9.39 -47.53
C LYS A 385 -46.22 8.84 -48.93
N GLU A 386 -44.98 8.46 -49.26
CA GLU A 386 -44.66 7.85 -50.56
C GLU A 386 -45.52 6.60 -50.84
N VAL A 387 -45.71 5.75 -49.84
CA VAL A 387 -46.56 4.54 -49.96
C VAL A 387 -48.04 4.90 -50.12
N TYR A 388 -48.51 5.94 -49.43
CA TYR A 388 -49.88 6.42 -49.57
C TYR A 388 -50.16 7.04 -50.94
N ASP A 389 -49.30 7.97 -51.39
CA ASP A 389 -49.40 8.62 -52.70
C ASP A 389 -49.38 7.58 -53.84
N GLY A 390 -48.53 6.55 -53.72
CA GLY A 390 -48.53 5.40 -54.62
C GLY A 390 -49.85 4.61 -54.62
N LYS A 391 -50.43 4.35 -53.43
CA LYS A 391 -51.70 3.62 -53.31
C LYS A 391 -52.90 4.43 -53.81
N CYS A 392 -52.85 5.76 -53.66
CA CYS A 392 -53.80 6.69 -54.28
C CYS A 392 -53.73 6.64 -55.82
N SER A 393 -52.52 6.52 -56.39
CA SER A 393 -52.34 6.31 -57.84
C SER A 393 -52.95 4.98 -58.32
N GLU A 394 -52.67 3.86 -57.63
CA GLU A 394 -53.30 2.56 -57.94
C GLU A 394 -54.84 2.62 -57.87
N ASN A 395 -55.40 3.34 -56.89
CA ASN A 395 -56.84 3.52 -56.76
C ASN A 395 -57.41 4.43 -57.87
N ALA A 396 -56.66 5.42 -58.34
CA ALA A 396 -57.04 6.29 -59.44
C ALA A 396 -57.02 5.56 -60.81
N GLU A 397 -56.07 4.65 -61.03
CA GLU A 397 -56.02 3.81 -62.26
C GLU A 397 -57.21 2.84 -62.37
N LEU A 398 -57.79 2.43 -61.25
CA LEU A 398 -59.02 1.62 -61.20
C LEU A 398 -60.32 2.43 -61.47
N SER A 399 -60.20 3.69 -61.89
CA SER A 399 -61.30 4.58 -62.27
C SER A 399 -62.03 4.08 -63.52
N ARG A 400 -63.19 3.46 -63.31
CA ARG A 400 -64.08 2.91 -64.34
C ARG A 400 -64.99 3.95 -64.98
N CYS A 401 -64.99 5.19 -64.49
CA CYS A 401 -65.83 6.32 -64.90
C CYS A 401 -66.06 6.39 -66.43
N LEU A 402 -64.97 6.44 -67.20
CA LEU A 402 -65.03 6.56 -68.66
C LEU A 402 -65.70 5.34 -69.32
N SER A 403 -65.26 4.13 -68.98
CA SER A 403 -65.78 2.88 -69.56
C SER A 403 -67.25 2.63 -69.21
N LEU A 404 -67.66 2.89 -67.96
CA LEU A 404 -69.05 2.81 -67.50
C LEU A 404 -69.91 3.83 -68.23
N LEU A 405 -69.46 5.09 -68.32
CA LEU A 405 -70.23 6.15 -68.97
C LEU A 405 -70.37 5.90 -70.46
N GLN A 406 -69.35 5.34 -71.13
CA GLN A 406 -69.38 4.92 -72.53
C GLN A 406 -70.35 3.75 -72.76
N GLN A 407 -70.38 2.76 -71.85
CA GLN A 407 -71.34 1.65 -71.89
C GLN A 407 -72.79 2.12 -71.68
N LEU A 408 -73.01 3.12 -70.84
CA LEU A 408 -74.34 3.70 -70.60
C LEU A 408 -74.78 4.65 -71.72
N SER A 409 -73.88 5.50 -72.23
CA SER A 409 -74.17 6.48 -73.28
C SER A 409 -74.36 5.86 -74.66
N GLY A 410 -73.82 4.66 -74.92
CA GLY A 410 -74.10 3.88 -76.13
C GLY A 410 -75.59 3.57 -76.37
N LYS A 411 -76.46 3.84 -75.40
CA LYS A 411 -77.94 3.78 -75.52
C LYS A 411 -78.56 5.06 -76.12
N LEU A 412 -77.79 6.10 -76.43
CA LEU A 412 -78.26 7.38 -76.98
C LEU A 412 -78.10 7.43 -78.51
N ASN A 413 -78.99 6.78 -79.26
CA ASN A 413 -79.04 6.95 -80.71
C ASN A 413 -79.68 8.32 -81.06
N HIS A 414 -78.85 9.37 -81.20
CA HIS A 414 -79.30 10.75 -81.43
C HIS A 414 -80.29 10.91 -82.60
N GLY A 415 -80.14 10.13 -83.68
CA GLY A 415 -81.04 10.18 -84.83
C GLY A 415 -82.48 9.77 -84.52
N SER A 416 -82.70 8.89 -83.53
CA SER A 416 -84.03 8.43 -83.13
C SER A 416 -84.90 9.50 -82.43
N TYR A 417 -84.30 10.64 -82.06
CA TYR A 417 -84.95 11.74 -81.36
C TYR A 417 -85.32 12.92 -82.28
N LEU A 418 -85.06 12.83 -83.59
CA LEU A 418 -85.38 13.89 -84.57
C LEU A 418 -86.86 13.83 -85.01
N ARG A 419 -87.77 13.96 -84.04
CA ARG A 419 -89.23 13.88 -84.21
C ARG A 419 -89.97 14.80 -83.22
N PRO A 420 -91.26 15.13 -83.43
CA PRO A 420 -92.05 15.87 -82.44
C PRO A 420 -92.04 15.21 -81.05
N GLY A 421 -91.78 15.98 -80.00
CA GLY A 421 -91.61 15.49 -78.62
C GLY A 421 -90.28 14.76 -78.36
N GLY A 422 -89.41 14.67 -79.37
CA GLY A 422 -88.14 13.94 -79.31
C GLY A 422 -87.13 14.56 -78.34
N TYR A 423 -87.16 15.88 -78.13
CA TYR A 423 -86.30 16.54 -77.13
C TYR A 423 -86.65 16.11 -75.70
N VAL A 424 -87.94 15.89 -75.40
CA VAL A 424 -88.39 15.42 -74.09
C VAL A 424 -87.96 13.97 -73.86
N ALA A 425 -88.14 13.10 -74.86
CA ALA A 425 -87.68 11.71 -74.79
C ALA A 425 -86.15 11.62 -74.64
N TYR A 426 -85.41 12.45 -75.38
CA TYR A 426 -83.95 12.53 -75.28
C TYR A 426 -83.49 12.97 -73.89
N ARG A 427 -84.13 14.01 -73.33
CA ARG A 427 -83.83 14.49 -71.98
C ARG A 427 -84.11 13.41 -70.93
N LEU A 428 -85.26 12.74 -70.97
CA LEU A 428 -85.60 11.68 -70.02
C LEU A 428 -84.62 10.50 -70.06
N GLN A 429 -84.17 10.10 -71.26
CA GLN A 429 -83.21 9.00 -71.40
C GLN A 429 -81.79 9.41 -70.96
N LEU A 430 -81.38 10.65 -71.20
CA LEU A 430 -80.13 11.19 -70.67
C LEU A 430 -80.18 11.35 -69.14
N ASP A 431 -81.26 11.90 -68.58
CA ASP A 431 -81.46 12.04 -67.14
C ASP A 431 -81.47 10.66 -66.45
N SER A 432 -82.03 9.64 -67.10
CA SER A 432 -81.96 8.23 -66.65
C SER A 432 -80.53 7.66 -66.69
N ILE A 433 -79.74 7.95 -67.74
CA ILE A 433 -78.32 7.57 -67.82
C ILE A 433 -77.50 8.25 -66.72
N VAL A 434 -77.74 9.53 -66.44
CA VAL A 434 -77.11 10.29 -65.35
C VAL A 434 -77.46 9.68 -63.99
N GLN A 435 -78.73 9.35 -63.75
CA GLN A 435 -79.16 8.67 -62.52
C GLN A 435 -78.51 7.31 -62.36
N LEU A 436 -78.48 6.48 -63.41
CA LEU A 436 -77.91 5.13 -63.36
C LEU A 436 -76.39 5.15 -63.18
N TYR A 437 -75.69 6.09 -63.82
CA TYR A 437 -74.27 6.34 -63.59
C TYR A 437 -74.01 6.79 -62.14
N ARG A 438 -74.76 7.78 -61.63
CA ARG A 438 -74.63 8.24 -60.24
C ARG A 438 -74.89 7.13 -59.23
N ALA A 439 -75.90 6.30 -59.45
CA ALA A 439 -76.26 5.15 -58.59
C ALA A 439 -75.29 3.95 -58.65
N THR A 440 -74.43 3.85 -59.67
CA THR A 440 -73.46 2.73 -59.79
C THR A 440 -72.25 2.97 -58.87
N PRO A 441 -71.91 2.08 -57.91
CA PRO A 441 -70.73 2.23 -57.04
C PRO A 441 -69.41 1.90 -57.77
N GLY A 442 -68.26 2.13 -57.12
CA GLY A 442 -66.94 1.70 -57.61
C GLY A 442 -66.44 2.45 -58.86
N LYS A 443 -66.87 3.72 -59.03
CA LYS A 443 -66.54 4.54 -60.20
C LYS A 443 -65.08 5.01 -60.22
N GLY A 444 -64.60 5.59 -59.12
CA GLY A 444 -63.30 6.29 -59.02
C GLY A 444 -63.42 7.81 -58.90
N VAL A 445 -62.36 8.46 -58.43
CA VAL A 445 -62.36 9.87 -57.99
C VAL A 445 -62.73 10.89 -59.09
N GLN A 446 -62.50 10.56 -60.36
CA GLN A 446 -62.85 11.43 -61.49
C GLN A 446 -64.34 11.35 -61.92
N ALA A 447 -65.20 10.69 -61.14
CA ALA A 447 -66.57 10.34 -61.55
C ALA A 447 -67.41 11.53 -62.02
N ASP A 448 -67.44 12.64 -61.25
CA ASP A 448 -68.24 13.81 -61.61
C ASP A 448 -67.56 14.70 -62.65
N GLN A 449 -66.22 14.77 -62.69
CA GLN A 449 -65.50 15.48 -63.77
C GLN A 449 -65.76 14.84 -65.14
N VAL A 450 -65.74 13.50 -65.21
CA VAL A 450 -66.05 12.72 -66.42
C VAL A 450 -67.54 12.85 -66.80
N LEU A 451 -68.43 12.90 -65.81
CA LEU A 451 -69.87 13.12 -66.02
C LEU A 451 -70.17 14.52 -66.56
N ASP A 452 -69.55 15.57 -66.01
CA ASP A 452 -69.73 16.96 -66.43
C ASP A 452 -69.12 17.20 -67.82
N ALA A 453 -67.96 16.60 -68.12
CA ALA A 453 -67.39 16.63 -69.47
C ALA A 453 -68.34 16.02 -70.52
N PHE A 454 -68.95 14.87 -70.21
CA PHE A 454 -69.98 14.25 -71.04
C PHE A 454 -71.26 15.11 -71.11
N LEU A 455 -71.77 15.63 -70.00
CA LEU A 455 -72.95 16.49 -70.00
C LEU A 455 -72.77 17.80 -70.79
N LYS A 456 -71.52 18.28 -70.86
CA LYS A 456 -71.09 19.41 -71.69
C LYS A 456 -71.03 19.05 -73.17
N ASP A 457 -70.47 17.91 -73.54
CA ASP A 457 -70.52 17.36 -74.91
C ASP A 457 -71.97 17.19 -75.40
N GLN A 458 -72.84 16.65 -74.54
CA GLN A 458 -74.27 16.49 -74.84
C GLN A 458 -75.07 17.82 -74.91
N GLN A 459 -74.48 18.99 -74.67
CA GLN A 459 -75.11 20.29 -74.94
C GLN A 459 -75.38 20.48 -76.45
N GLU A 460 -74.45 20.07 -77.31
CA GLU A 460 -74.57 20.30 -78.75
C GLU A 460 -75.68 19.42 -79.33
N ASN A 461 -75.74 18.16 -78.91
CA ASN A 461 -76.86 17.25 -79.23
C ASN A 461 -78.21 17.76 -78.70
N LYS A 462 -78.26 18.29 -77.46
CA LYS A 462 -79.46 18.97 -76.92
C LYS A 462 -79.88 20.16 -77.79
N ARG A 463 -78.94 20.98 -78.27
CA ARG A 463 -79.22 22.11 -79.16
C ARG A 463 -79.79 21.66 -80.49
N VAL A 464 -79.15 20.71 -81.18
CA VAL A 464 -79.57 20.21 -82.50
C VAL A 464 -80.99 19.61 -82.46
N ILE A 465 -81.25 18.72 -81.50
CA ILE A 465 -82.57 18.07 -81.35
C ILE A 465 -83.65 19.13 -81.04
N ARG A 466 -83.36 20.09 -80.14
CA ARG A 466 -84.27 21.19 -79.80
C ARG A 466 -84.49 22.19 -80.94
N MET A 467 -83.50 22.40 -81.80
CA MET A 467 -83.62 23.27 -82.98
C MET A 467 -84.51 22.62 -84.04
N THR A 468 -84.34 21.31 -84.27
CA THR A 468 -85.20 20.52 -85.16
C THR A 468 -86.65 20.50 -84.65
N GLU A 469 -86.85 20.29 -83.35
CA GLU A 469 -88.17 20.37 -82.72
C GLU A 469 -88.77 21.77 -82.82
N LYS A 470 -87.98 22.85 -82.65
CA LYS A 470 -88.44 24.23 -82.87
C LYS A 470 -88.87 24.52 -84.30
N VAL A 471 -88.16 24.02 -85.32
CA VAL A 471 -88.56 24.19 -86.73
C VAL A 471 -89.89 23.47 -87.01
N LEU A 472 -90.09 22.28 -86.45
CA LEU A 472 -91.36 21.56 -86.52
C LEU A 472 -92.48 22.30 -85.75
N ALA A 473 -92.19 22.85 -84.58
CA ALA A 473 -93.16 23.56 -83.73
C ALA A 473 -93.48 24.99 -84.21
N GLN A 474 -92.60 25.67 -84.95
CA GLN A 474 -92.91 26.95 -85.59
C GLN A 474 -93.99 26.80 -86.68
N ARG A 475 -94.09 25.61 -87.29
CA ARG A 475 -95.20 25.26 -88.20
C ARG A 475 -96.55 25.12 -87.47
N GLU A 476 -96.56 24.82 -86.18
CA GLU A 476 -97.77 24.79 -85.35
C GLU A 476 -98.04 26.14 -84.65
N ASN A 477 -97.01 26.92 -84.29
CA ASN A 477 -97.22 28.12 -83.48
C ASN A 477 -97.84 29.32 -84.22
N LEU A 478 -97.86 29.28 -85.56
CA LEU A 478 -98.75 30.15 -86.38
C LEU A 478 -100.25 29.89 -86.13
N LEU A 479 -100.62 28.84 -85.38
CA LEU A 479 -101.98 28.56 -84.89
C LEU A 479 -102.16 28.89 -83.39
N ARG A 480 -101.22 29.61 -82.75
CA ARG A 480 -101.18 29.81 -81.29
C ARG A 480 -101.02 31.25 -80.80
N GLU A 481 -100.98 32.23 -81.71
CA GLU A 481 -100.91 33.65 -81.33
C GLU A 481 -102.16 34.16 -80.57
N ASP A 482 -103.25 33.38 -80.53
CA ASP A 482 -104.49 33.65 -79.78
C ASP A 482 -104.37 33.65 -78.23
N ARG A 483 -103.21 33.31 -77.63
CA ARG A 483 -103.08 33.08 -76.17
C ARG A 483 -102.23 34.11 -75.39
N VAL A 484 -102.07 35.32 -75.93
CA VAL A 484 -101.11 36.36 -75.47
C VAL A 484 -101.12 36.72 -73.96
N LEU A 485 -102.28 36.84 -73.31
CA LEU A 485 -102.49 37.96 -72.36
C LEU A 485 -102.36 37.67 -70.84
N ALA A 486 -102.04 36.44 -70.41
CA ALA A 486 -102.42 35.98 -69.05
C ALA A 486 -101.44 36.23 -67.88
N GLU A 487 -100.14 35.89 -67.98
CA GLU A 487 -99.33 35.54 -66.77
C GLU A 487 -98.39 36.62 -66.20
N ARG A 488 -98.36 37.85 -66.74
CA ARG A 488 -97.31 38.85 -66.41
C ARG A 488 -97.35 39.45 -64.98
N HIS A 489 -98.22 38.98 -64.10
CA HIS A 489 -98.65 39.75 -62.92
C HIS A 489 -98.26 39.22 -61.53
N ARG A 490 -97.62 38.04 -61.40
CA ARG A 490 -97.74 37.29 -60.13
C ARG A 490 -96.88 37.72 -58.93
N TYR A 491 -95.59 37.36 -58.83
CA TYR A 491 -94.86 37.52 -57.55
C TYR A 491 -93.51 38.26 -57.61
N GLN A 492 -93.59 39.52 -57.19
CA GLN A 492 -92.50 40.46 -56.96
C GLN A 492 -92.41 40.77 -55.44
N ALA A 493 -92.56 39.74 -54.59
CA ALA A 493 -93.18 39.90 -53.26
C ALA A 493 -92.41 39.38 -52.02
N GLU A 494 -91.28 38.67 -52.17
CA GLU A 494 -90.66 37.89 -51.05
C GLU A 494 -89.23 38.36 -50.68
N ALA A 495 -89.02 39.68 -50.57
CA ALA A 495 -87.66 40.26 -50.55
C ALA A 495 -87.05 40.59 -49.16
N GLU A 496 -87.83 40.68 -48.07
CA GLU A 496 -87.47 41.57 -46.94
C GLU A 496 -87.23 40.92 -45.55
N ALA A 497 -87.17 39.59 -45.44
CA ALA A 497 -87.50 38.91 -44.18
C ALA A 497 -86.55 39.06 -42.96
N ALA A 498 -85.21 38.95 -43.12
CA ALA A 498 -84.35 38.50 -41.99
C ALA A 498 -82.97 39.17 -41.84
N GLN A 499 -82.91 40.50 -41.67
CA GLN A 499 -81.65 41.24 -41.48
C GLN A 499 -81.28 41.54 -40.00
N ARG A 500 -81.84 40.81 -39.02
CA ARG A 500 -81.81 41.21 -37.59
C ARG A 500 -81.59 40.07 -36.59
N ALA A 501 -80.32 39.76 -36.32
CA ALA A 501 -79.89 39.18 -35.04
C ALA A 501 -78.51 39.75 -34.64
N THR A 502 -78.54 40.70 -33.70
CA THR A 502 -77.83 40.63 -32.41
C THR A 502 -76.37 40.13 -32.48
N ARG A 503 -75.31 40.96 -32.43
CA ARG A 503 -75.12 42.31 -31.85
C ARG A 503 -75.44 42.36 -30.35
N LYS A 504 -74.42 42.57 -29.50
CA LYS A 504 -74.38 42.25 -28.04
C LYS A 504 -74.22 40.73 -27.79
N MET A 505 -73.74 40.26 -26.63
CA MET A 505 -73.13 40.96 -25.49
C MET A 505 -71.58 40.85 -25.58
N GLU A 506 -70.77 41.89 -25.38
CA GLU A 506 -70.60 42.77 -24.21
C GLU A 506 -69.98 42.09 -22.98
N GLN A 507 -69.03 42.77 -22.33
CA GLN A 507 -68.60 42.61 -20.93
C GLN A 507 -67.83 41.31 -20.58
N ARG A 508 -66.76 41.34 -19.76
CA ARG A 508 -66.05 42.43 -19.05
C ARG A 508 -64.56 42.06 -19.01
N LEU A 509 -63.65 43.04 -19.14
CA LEU A 509 -62.88 43.65 -18.04
C LEU A 509 -62.38 42.62 -16.99
N GLU A 510 -61.08 42.41 -16.77
CA GLU A 510 -59.97 43.37 -16.56
C GLU A 510 -60.17 44.21 -15.29
N GLU A 511 -59.63 43.78 -14.13
CA GLU A 511 -59.16 44.67 -13.04
C GLU A 511 -58.57 43.92 -11.80
N LEU A 512 -57.45 44.46 -11.23
CA LEU A 512 -57.01 44.43 -9.80
C LEU A 512 -56.46 43.12 -9.14
N ARG A 513 -55.59 43.11 -8.08
CA ARG A 513 -54.36 43.89 -7.67
C ARG A 513 -53.72 43.38 -6.31
N ALA A 514 -52.37 43.17 -6.27
CA ALA A 514 -51.35 43.47 -5.19
C ALA A 514 -51.24 42.84 -3.74
N CYS A 515 -49.99 42.80 -3.18
CA CYS A 515 -49.44 42.59 -1.77
C CYS A 515 -49.37 41.15 -1.13
N GLY A 516 -48.60 40.77 -0.07
CA GLY A 516 -47.50 41.30 0.84
C GLY A 516 -47.42 40.53 2.23
N VAL A 517 -46.43 40.54 3.18
CA VAL A 517 -44.97 40.93 3.28
C VAL A 517 -44.28 40.61 4.69
N GLN A 518 -43.00 40.13 4.78
CA GLN A 518 -41.93 40.18 5.89
C GLN A 518 -42.16 39.52 7.33
N MET A 519 -41.24 39.28 8.33
CA MET A 519 -39.75 39.40 8.63
C MET A 519 -39.22 38.65 9.96
N ASP A 520 -37.89 38.69 10.31
CA ASP A 520 -37.13 38.55 11.63
C ASP A 520 -37.01 37.17 12.41
N HIS A 521 -36.15 36.78 13.43
CA HIS A 521 -34.86 37.14 14.18
C HIS A 521 -34.49 35.98 15.23
N ASP A 522 -33.42 35.77 16.07
CA ASP A 522 -31.91 35.96 16.15
C ASP A 522 -31.21 35.23 17.41
N SER A 523 -29.84 35.12 17.50
CA SER A 523 -28.84 34.85 18.64
C SER A 523 -28.74 33.48 19.47
N GLU A 524 -27.74 33.03 20.32
CA GLU A 524 -26.26 33.23 20.65
C GLU A 524 -25.62 32.14 21.66
N GLU A 525 -24.29 32.15 22.00
CA GLU A 525 -23.48 31.49 23.14
C GLU A 525 -23.19 29.91 23.20
N THR A 526 -22.25 29.21 23.94
CA THR A 526 -20.80 29.32 24.46
C THR A 526 -20.08 27.92 24.80
N LEU A 527 -19.15 27.77 25.81
CA LEU A 527 -18.08 26.70 26.07
C LEU A 527 -17.68 26.53 27.59
N PRO A 528 -16.61 25.81 28.14
CA PRO A 528 -15.65 24.69 27.78
C PRO A 528 -15.63 23.48 28.85
N PRO A 529 -14.59 23.03 29.67
CA PRO A 529 -13.13 22.63 29.57
C PRO A 529 -12.55 21.33 30.35
N SER A 530 -11.31 20.87 30.04
CA SER A 530 -10.18 20.32 30.94
C SER A 530 -9.91 18.84 31.43
N GLY A 531 -8.62 18.38 31.38
CA GLY A 531 -7.92 17.34 32.25
C GLY A 531 -7.46 15.97 31.62
N GLY A 532 -6.43 15.17 32.07
CA GLY A 532 -5.13 15.42 32.78
C GLY A 532 -4.37 14.24 33.54
N GLN A 533 -3.11 13.85 33.16
CA GLN A 533 -2.01 13.12 33.92
C GLN A 533 -2.14 11.59 34.29
N ARG A 534 -1.11 10.71 34.60
CA ARG A 534 0.40 10.66 34.65
C ARG A 534 1.00 9.22 34.93
N ASN A 535 2.26 8.91 34.52
CA ASN A 535 3.33 8.09 35.22
C ASN A 535 3.16 6.52 35.45
N ILE A 536 4.13 5.59 35.77
CA ILE A 536 5.62 5.57 36.03
C ILE A 536 6.35 4.15 36.07
N LEU A 537 7.70 4.12 35.79
CA LEU A 537 8.90 3.26 36.19
C LEU A 537 9.01 1.68 36.19
N GLU A 538 10.14 1.20 35.61
CA GLU A 538 11.27 0.29 36.06
C GLU A 538 11.02 -1.13 36.66
N GLY A 539 11.84 -2.19 36.46
CA GLY A 539 13.08 -2.44 35.68
C GLY A 539 13.86 -3.69 36.23
N ARG A 540 14.60 -4.49 35.41
CA ARG A 540 15.59 -5.56 35.85
C ARG A 540 16.30 -6.36 34.73
N SER A 541 17.37 -7.10 35.09
CA SER A 541 18.13 -8.04 34.23
C SER A 541 17.34 -9.30 33.82
N VAL A 542 17.56 -9.79 32.60
CA VAL A 542 16.42 -10.11 31.73
C VAL A 542 16.35 -11.56 31.23
N ASP A 543 15.62 -12.41 31.97
CA ASP A 543 14.49 -13.10 31.32
C ASP A 543 13.24 -12.29 31.65
N MET A 544 12.76 -11.49 30.70
CA MET A 544 11.52 -10.74 30.86
C MET A 544 10.34 -11.73 30.89
N GLU A 545 9.52 -11.68 31.93
CA GLU A 545 8.25 -12.43 31.94
C GLU A 545 7.29 -11.94 30.83
N LYS A 546 7.35 -10.64 30.52
CA LYS A 546 6.53 -9.92 29.54
C LYS A 546 7.39 -8.91 28.75
N PRO A 547 7.03 -8.55 27.51
CA PRO A 547 7.63 -7.43 26.80
C PRO A 547 7.26 -6.08 27.43
N VAL A 548 8.06 -5.05 27.12
CA VAL A 548 7.88 -3.65 27.57
C VAL A 548 8.07 -2.71 26.38
N CYS A 549 7.37 -1.59 26.35
CA CYS A 549 7.56 -0.56 25.33
C CYS A 549 8.97 0.05 25.43
N LEU A 550 9.77 0.01 24.36
CA LEU A 550 11.12 0.59 24.31
C LEU A 550 11.07 2.03 23.78
N ILE A 551 10.33 2.25 22.70
CA ILE A 551 10.08 3.58 22.13
C ILE A 551 8.57 3.77 22.07
N GLU A 552 8.05 4.71 22.84
CA GLU A 552 6.62 5.02 22.92
C GLU A 552 6.24 6.17 21.98
N ASN A 553 5.02 6.14 21.47
CA ASN A 553 4.40 7.27 20.78
C ASN A 553 3.51 8.01 21.78
N THR A 554 3.83 9.27 22.06
CA THR A 554 3.09 10.11 23.00
C THR A 554 1.73 10.54 22.44
N SER A 555 0.82 11.01 23.30
CA SER A 555 -0.48 11.57 22.85
C SER A 555 -0.36 12.86 22.01
N ALA A 556 0.85 13.35 21.75
CA ALA A 556 1.15 14.48 20.88
C ALA A 556 1.79 14.07 19.53
N GLY A 557 2.04 12.78 19.31
CA GLY A 557 2.71 12.26 18.11
C GLY A 557 4.24 12.22 18.18
N GLU A 558 4.86 12.70 19.27
CA GLU A 558 6.31 12.58 19.47
C GLU A 558 6.70 11.16 19.88
N LEU A 559 7.78 10.64 19.27
CA LEU A 559 8.49 9.46 19.72
C LEU A 559 9.34 9.77 20.96
N GLN A 560 9.30 8.91 21.96
CA GLN A 560 10.12 9.01 23.18
C GLN A 560 10.68 7.63 23.57
N VAL A 561 11.89 7.57 24.12
CA VAL A 561 12.43 6.31 24.67
C VAL A 561 11.95 6.13 26.11
N ASN A 562 11.49 4.92 26.45
CA ASN A 562 10.97 4.63 27.78
C ASN A 562 12.11 4.30 28.77
N GLN A 563 12.11 4.96 29.93
CA GLN A 563 13.13 4.82 30.96
C GLN A 563 13.21 3.40 31.57
N GLU A 564 12.08 2.70 31.74
CA GLU A 564 12.04 1.31 32.23
C GLU A 564 12.84 0.40 31.29
N ALA A 565 12.63 0.56 29.98
CA ALA A 565 13.32 -0.22 28.97
C ALA A 565 14.82 0.12 28.90
N LEU A 566 15.20 1.37 29.14
CA LEU A 566 16.61 1.76 29.23
C LEU A 566 17.31 1.15 30.44
N GLU A 567 16.69 1.09 31.61
CA GLU A 567 17.26 0.40 32.77
C GLU A 567 17.46 -1.09 32.52
N ILE A 568 16.45 -1.75 31.94
CA ILE A 568 16.50 -3.14 31.53
C ILE A 568 17.69 -3.37 30.57
N LEU A 569 17.82 -2.56 29.51
CA LEU A 569 18.91 -2.63 28.55
C LEU A 569 20.29 -2.35 29.19
N ASN A 570 20.39 -1.34 30.04
CA ASN A 570 21.62 -0.97 30.76
C ASN A 570 22.12 -2.07 31.69
N SER A 571 21.25 -2.95 32.17
CA SER A 571 21.65 -4.14 32.95
C SER A 571 22.32 -5.24 32.10
N ILE A 572 22.06 -5.29 30.79
CA ILE A 572 22.57 -6.32 29.87
C ILE A 572 23.99 -5.94 29.41
N LYS A 573 25.00 -6.53 30.06
CA LYS A 573 26.41 -6.43 29.64
C LYS A 573 26.83 -7.47 28.59
N GLN A 574 25.93 -8.38 28.21
CA GLN A 574 26.16 -9.35 27.14
C GLN A 574 25.99 -8.71 25.74
N PRO A 575 26.66 -9.26 24.70
CA PRO A 575 26.28 -9.05 23.31
C PRO A 575 24.79 -9.29 23.05
N VAL A 576 24.19 -8.45 22.20
CA VAL A 576 22.78 -8.60 21.79
C VAL A 576 22.63 -9.07 20.34
N VAL A 577 21.74 -10.04 20.13
CA VAL A 577 21.19 -10.42 18.82
C VAL A 577 19.83 -9.74 18.70
N VAL A 578 19.71 -8.74 17.83
CA VAL A 578 18.52 -7.88 17.76
C VAL A 578 17.67 -8.21 16.53
N VAL A 579 16.52 -8.83 16.75
CA VAL A 579 15.57 -9.20 15.69
C VAL A 579 14.36 -8.29 15.77
N SER A 580 14.11 -7.47 14.74
CA SER A 580 12.90 -6.65 14.66
C SER A 580 11.87 -7.26 13.71
N ILE A 581 10.59 -7.06 13.97
CA ILE A 581 9.51 -7.38 13.03
C ILE A 581 8.67 -6.14 12.74
N VAL A 582 8.41 -5.89 11.45
CA VAL A 582 7.69 -4.72 10.95
C VAL A 582 6.69 -5.15 9.88
N GLY A 583 5.57 -4.44 9.79
CA GLY A 583 4.51 -4.76 8.84
C GLY A 583 3.16 -4.18 9.27
N MET A 584 2.18 -4.28 8.37
CA MET A 584 0.83 -3.76 8.56
C MET A 584 0.20 -4.29 9.87
N TYR A 585 -0.74 -3.53 10.43
CA TYR A 585 -1.51 -3.99 11.59
C TYR A 585 -2.27 -5.30 11.32
N ARG A 586 -2.55 -6.08 12.39
CA ARG A 586 -3.22 -7.39 12.36
C ARG A 586 -2.60 -8.50 11.49
N THR A 587 -1.39 -8.31 10.95
CA THR A 587 -0.66 -9.34 10.18
C THR A 587 -0.02 -10.46 11.02
N GLY A 588 -0.30 -10.52 12.34
CA GLY A 588 0.19 -11.59 13.22
C GLY A 588 1.68 -11.52 13.57
N LYS A 589 2.30 -10.32 13.57
CA LYS A 589 3.73 -10.09 13.92
C LYS A 589 4.08 -10.63 15.31
N SER A 590 3.33 -10.18 16.31
CA SER A 590 3.48 -10.50 17.73
C SER A 590 3.47 -12.00 18.02
N TYR A 591 2.74 -12.80 17.22
CA TYR A 591 2.76 -14.26 17.32
C TYR A 591 4.15 -14.82 16.99
N LEU A 592 4.75 -14.42 15.87
CA LEU A 592 6.10 -14.89 15.49
C LEU A 592 7.15 -14.46 16.52
N MET A 593 6.98 -13.30 17.15
CA MET A 593 7.88 -12.82 18.22
C MET A 593 7.71 -13.60 19.52
N ASN A 594 6.49 -13.97 19.91
CA ASN A 594 6.26 -14.89 21.04
C ASN A 594 6.95 -16.24 20.79
N ARG A 595 6.80 -16.79 19.58
CA ARG A 595 7.45 -18.04 19.18
C ARG A 595 8.99 -17.94 19.15
N LEU A 596 9.55 -16.80 18.75
CA LEU A 596 10.99 -16.52 18.88
C LEU A 596 11.45 -16.36 20.35
N ALA A 597 10.57 -15.92 21.25
CA ALA A 597 10.84 -15.89 22.70
C ALA A 597 10.71 -17.26 23.38
N GLY A 598 10.31 -18.31 22.64
CA GLY A 598 10.05 -19.65 23.19
C GLY A 598 8.79 -19.74 24.06
N LYS A 599 7.92 -18.73 24.03
CA LYS A 599 6.74 -18.58 24.92
C LYS A 599 5.47 -18.45 24.06
N GLN A 600 4.34 -19.01 24.49
CA GLN A 600 3.09 -18.89 23.71
C GLN A 600 2.47 -17.49 23.82
N THR A 601 2.49 -16.94 25.04
CA THR A 601 1.95 -15.61 25.40
C THR A 601 3.08 -14.63 25.72
N GLY A 602 2.92 -13.36 25.36
CA GLY A 602 3.95 -12.34 25.54
C GLY A 602 3.52 -10.98 24.99
N PHE A 603 3.96 -10.66 23.76
CA PHE A 603 3.40 -9.54 23.00
C PHE A 603 1.89 -9.75 22.77
N PRO A 604 1.05 -8.70 22.90
CA PRO A 604 -0.41 -8.83 22.94
C PRO A 604 -1.01 -9.23 21.59
N LEU A 605 -1.84 -10.27 21.60
CA LEU A 605 -2.52 -10.84 20.42
C LEU A 605 -3.99 -10.41 20.38
N GLY A 606 -4.28 -9.18 19.97
CA GLY A 606 -5.66 -8.68 19.89
C GLY A 606 -6.45 -9.10 18.64
N SER A 607 -7.77 -9.03 18.72
CA SER A 607 -8.74 -9.56 17.73
C SER A 607 -9.64 -8.51 17.03
N THR A 608 -9.60 -7.23 17.45
CA THR A 608 -10.46 -6.14 16.95
C THR A 608 -9.92 -5.49 15.68
N VAL A 609 -10.60 -4.48 15.11
CA VAL A 609 -10.07 -3.76 13.92
C VAL A 609 -9.04 -2.67 14.21
N GLN A 610 -8.83 -2.27 15.47
CA GLN A 610 -7.80 -1.31 15.88
C GLN A 610 -6.44 -2.02 16.10
N SER A 611 -5.33 -1.30 16.25
CA SER A 611 -4.02 -1.90 16.63
C SER A 611 -3.78 -1.91 18.15
N GLU A 612 -3.23 -3.01 18.69
CA GLU A 612 -2.76 -3.06 20.10
C GLU A 612 -1.40 -2.39 20.28
N THR A 613 -0.39 -2.80 19.50
CA THR A 613 0.98 -2.31 19.67
C THR A 613 1.11 -0.89 19.16
N LYS A 614 1.60 -0.03 20.04
CA LYS A 614 1.95 1.39 19.82
C LYS A 614 3.45 1.58 20.08
N GLY A 615 4.15 2.30 19.21
CA GLY A 615 5.61 2.45 19.28
C GLY A 615 6.38 1.17 18.88
N ILE A 616 7.55 0.96 19.49
CA ILE A 616 8.36 -0.26 19.34
C ILE A 616 8.47 -0.93 20.72
N TRP A 617 8.01 -2.17 20.82
CA TRP A 617 8.08 -2.96 22.05
C TRP A 617 9.27 -3.92 22.00
N MET A 618 9.99 -4.04 23.10
CA MET A 618 11.10 -4.98 23.23
C MET A 618 10.77 -6.16 24.15
N TRP A 619 11.39 -7.30 23.84
CA TRP A 619 11.48 -8.45 24.74
C TRP A 619 12.93 -8.96 24.74
N CYS A 620 13.61 -8.86 25.89
CA CYS A 620 14.96 -9.41 26.06
C CYS A 620 14.85 -10.78 26.76
N VAL A 621 15.43 -11.81 26.14
CA VAL A 621 15.48 -13.19 26.66
C VAL A 621 16.86 -13.81 26.39
N PRO A 622 17.29 -14.85 27.14
CA PRO A 622 18.52 -15.58 26.83
C PRO A 622 18.51 -16.18 25.42
N HIS A 623 19.61 -16.10 24.67
CA HIS A 623 19.66 -16.64 23.31
C HIS A 623 19.71 -18.19 23.32
N PRO A 624 18.72 -18.90 22.73
CA PRO A 624 18.45 -20.33 23.01
C PRO A 624 19.53 -21.32 22.55
N HIS A 625 20.50 -20.87 21.75
CA HIS A 625 21.65 -21.67 21.31
C HIS A 625 23.03 -21.06 21.69
N ARG A 626 23.07 -19.98 22.49
CA ARG A 626 24.31 -19.22 22.75
C ARG A 626 24.29 -18.55 24.13
N ASP A 627 24.72 -19.27 25.15
CA ASP A 627 24.57 -18.94 26.59
C ASP A 627 25.12 -17.55 27.02
N ASN A 628 26.05 -16.98 26.24
CA ASN A 628 26.66 -15.67 26.49
C ASN A 628 26.07 -14.51 25.66
N GLN A 629 24.93 -14.72 24.99
CA GLN A 629 24.24 -13.69 24.20
C GLN A 629 22.79 -13.52 24.67
N THR A 630 22.29 -12.27 24.60
CA THR A 630 20.88 -11.95 24.83
C THR A 630 20.17 -11.76 23.49
N LEU A 631 19.04 -12.43 23.29
CA LEU A 631 18.15 -12.22 22.15
C LEU A 631 17.18 -11.07 22.48
N VAL A 632 17.22 -10.01 21.69
CA VAL A 632 16.35 -8.83 21.82
C VAL A 632 15.36 -8.84 20.66
N LEU A 633 14.09 -9.01 20.98
CA LEU A 633 12.99 -9.08 20.03
C LEU A 633 12.26 -7.73 20.01
N LEU A 634 12.19 -7.06 18.86
CA LEU A 634 11.53 -5.77 18.70
C LEU A 634 10.25 -5.91 17.85
N ASP A 635 9.07 -5.92 18.47
CA ASP A 635 7.78 -5.92 17.76
C ASP A 635 7.30 -4.49 17.54
N SER A 636 7.09 -4.11 16.27
CA SER A 636 6.64 -2.75 15.93
C SER A 636 5.13 -2.60 16.05
N GLU A 637 4.70 -1.36 16.23
CA GLU A 637 3.37 -0.88 15.87
C GLU A 637 2.97 -1.34 14.47
N GLY A 638 1.67 -1.58 14.28
CA GLY A 638 1.10 -1.92 12.98
C GLY A 638 1.01 -0.70 12.08
N LEU A 639 1.79 -0.71 10.99
CA LEU A 639 1.80 0.33 9.96
C LEU A 639 0.43 0.44 9.26
N GLY A 640 0.08 1.62 8.77
CA GLY A 640 -1.08 1.87 7.91
C GLY A 640 -2.46 1.75 8.57
N ASP A 641 -2.54 1.90 9.89
CA ASP A 641 -3.81 1.90 10.64
C ASP A 641 -4.57 3.23 10.42
N VAL A 642 -5.75 3.10 9.79
CA VAL A 642 -6.64 4.18 9.34
C VAL A 642 -7.15 5.06 10.51
N ALA A 643 -7.06 4.60 11.75
CA ALA A 643 -7.47 5.39 12.92
C ALA A 643 -6.40 6.39 13.42
N LYS A 644 -5.17 6.42 12.86
CA LYS A 644 -4.03 7.14 13.47
C LYS A 644 -3.62 8.44 12.79
N GLY A 645 -3.75 8.55 11.47
CA GLY A 645 -3.55 9.82 10.75
C GLY A 645 -2.14 10.43 10.76
N ASP A 646 -1.06 9.66 10.94
CA ASP A 646 0.29 10.13 10.62
C ASP A 646 1.17 9.05 9.97
N GLN A 647 1.65 9.33 8.75
CA GLN A 647 2.61 8.48 8.04
C GLN A 647 4.07 8.79 8.41
N ALA A 648 4.40 10.02 8.83
CA ALA A 648 5.78 10.37 9.18
C ALA A 648 6.27 9.52 10.37
N HIS A 649 5.40 9.33 11.37
CA HIS A 649 5.59 8.35 12.44
C HIS A 649 5.88 6.93 11.93
N ASP A 650 5.10 6.39 10.99
CA ASP A 650 5.30 5.05 10.43
C ASP A 650 6.67 4.90 9.75
N THR A 651 7.12 5.91 8.99
CA THR A 651 8.46 5.92 8.37
C THR A 651 9.58 5.96 9.42
N TRP A 652 9.39 6.68 10.54
CA TRP A 652 10.35 6.67 11.65
C TRP A 652 10.39 5.33 12.40
N ILE A 653 9.24 4.71 12.69
CA ILE A 653 9.17 3.37 13.30
C ILE A 653 9.87 2.34 12.41
N PHE A 654 9.64 2.38 11.10
CA PHE A 654 10.31 1.53 10.12
C PHE A 654 11.84 1.75 10.14
N SER A 655 12.28 3.01 10.10
CA SER A 655 13.70 3.39 10.11
C SER A 655 14.43 2.96 11.40
N LEU A 656 13.81 3.17 12.56
CA LEU A 656 14.36 2.76 13.86
C LEU A 656 14.45 1.23 13.99
N ALA A 657 13.46 0.48 13.50
CA ALA A 657 13.51 -0.97 13.47
C ALA A 657 14.62 -1.51 12.54
N VAL A 658 14.91 -0.84 11.42
CA VAL A 658 16.09 -1.14 10.57
C VAL A 658 17.39 -0.79 11.31
N LEU A 659 17.49 0.39 11.92
CA LEU A 659 18.70 0.87 12.58
C LEU A 659 19.13 0.02 13.78
N LEU A 660 18.18 -0.39 14.64
CA LEU A 660 18.46 -1.12 15.87
C LEU A 660 18.73 -2.61 15.62
N SER A 661 18.17 -3.21 14.59
CA SER A 661 18.24 -4.67 14.35
C SER A 661 19.50 -5.15 13.62
N CYS A 662 19.83 -6.43 13.80
CA CYS A 662 20.75 -7.20 12.94
C CYS A 662 20.00 -8.16 12.01
N THR A 663 18.70 -8.39 12.25
CA THR A 663 17.80 -9.13 11.36
C THR A 663 16.43 -8.46 11.39
N PHE A 664 15.95 -8.08 10.21
CA PHE A 664 14.71 -7.32 10.02
C PHE A 664 13.69 -8.20 9.31
N VAL A 665 12.62 -8.54 10.01
CA VAL A 665 11.54 -9.37 9.50
C VAL A 665 10.42 -8.46 8.98
N TYR A 666 10.26 -8.37 7.66
CA TYR A 666 9.06 -7.75 7.09
C TYR A 666 7.95 -8.79 7.01
N ASN A 667 6.87 -8.59 7.77
CA ASN A 667 5.76 -9.52 7.88
C ASN A 667 4.52 -8.95 7.16
N SER A 668 4.19 -9.52 6.00
CA SER A 668 2.98 -9.22 5.24
C SER A 668 2.09 -10.47 5.10
N MET A 669 0.85 -10.29 4.68
CA MET A 669 -0.09 -11.41 4.47
C MET A 669 -0.42 -11.57 2.98
N GLY A 670 -0.45 -12.81 2.47
CA GLY A 670 -0.89 -13.17 1.13
C GLY A 670 0.26 -13.51 0.20
N THR A 671 0.64 -12.58 -0.66
CA THR A 671 1.56 -12.82 -1.78
C THR A 671 2.41 -11.59 -2.06
N ILE A 672 3.63 -11.79 -2.54
CA ILE A 672 4.52 -10.71 -2.99
C ILE A 672 4.11 -10.29 -4.41
N ASN A 673 2.99 -9.55 -4.53
CA ASN A 673 2.54 -8.86 -5.74
C ASN A 673 3.23 -7.49 -5.88
N ASN A 674 2.87 -6.69 -6.90
CA ASN A 674 3.51 -5.38 -7.12
C ASN A 674 3.21 -4.43 -5.96
N GLU A 675 1.95 -4.42 -5.53
CA GLU A 675 1.42 -3.65 -4.41
C GLU A 675 2.14 -3.93 -3.09
N ALA A 676 2.41 -5.20 -2.74
CA ALA A 676 3.17 -5.59 -1.54
C ALA A 676 4.66 -5.24 -1.61
N VAL A 677 5.18 -4.89 -2.80
CA VAL A 677 6.51 -4.28 -2.98
C VAL A 677 6.43 -2.75 -2.95
N MET A 678 5.31 -2.15 -3.37
CA MET A 678 5.05 -0.71 -3.23
C MET A 678 4.72 -0.32 -1.78
N SER A 679 4.10 -1.20 -0.97
CA SER A 679 3.89 -0.97 0.46
C SER A 679 5.21 -0.79 1.22
N LEU A 680 6.29 -1.40 0.72
CA LEU A 680 7.68 -1.17 1.16
C LEU A 680 8.28 0.17 0.67
N HIS A 681 7.48 1.18 0.27
CA HIS A 681 7.95 2.54 -0.01
C HIS A 681 8.78 3.18 1.13
N TYR A 682 8.56 2.78 2.38
CA TYR A 682 9.44 3.13 3.49
C TYR A 682 10.92 2.80 3.21
N VAL A 683 11.22 1.74 2.44
CA VAL A 683 12.58 1.36 2.01
C VAL A 683 13.17 2.36 1.00
N THR A 684 12.35 3.03 0.19
CA THR A 684 12.83 4.15 -0.65
C THR A 684 13.04 5.44 0.15
N GLU A 685 12.27 5.65 1.22
CA GLU A 685 12.39 6.81 2.12
C GLU A 685 13.60 6.69 3.08
N LEU A 686 14.16 5.48 3.30
CA LEU A 686 15.28 5.24 4.22
C LEU A 686 16.53 6.13 3.98
N THR A 687 16.82 6.55 2.75
CA THR A 687 17.96 7.44 2.46
C THR A 687 17.73 8.90 2.81
N GLU A 688 16.47 9.29 3.04
CA GLU A 688 16.10 10.62 3.57
C GLU A 688 16.03 10.57 5.11
N HIS A 689 15.67 9.42 5.67
CA HIS A 689 15.49 9.19 7.11
C HIS A 689 16.68 8.55 7.85
N ILE A 690 17.76 8.16 7.16
CA ILE A 690 19.01 7.66 7.75
C ILE A 690 20.19 8.30 7.00
N LYS A 691 21.20 8.78 7.74
CA LYS A 691 22.50 9.20 7.18
C LYS A 691 23.62 8.27 7.61
N VAL A 692 24.58 8.02 6.72
CA VAL A 692 25.80 7.31 7.12
C VAL A 692 26.82 8.29 7.70
N LYS A 693 27.00 9.46 7.08
CA LYS A 693 27.98 10.47 7.49
C LYS A 693 27.36 11.82 7.88
N SER A 694 28.13 12.58 8.65
CA SER A 694 27.81 13.91 9.17
C SER A 694 27.93 15.05 8.14
N GLY A 695 28.70 14.86 7.07
CA GLY A 695 28.94 15.88 6.03
C GLY A 695 27.84 15.97 4.96
N LYS A 696 28.07 16.82 3.94
CA LYS A 696 27.33 16.73 2.68
C LYS A 696 27.80 15.48 1.92
N GLU A 697 26.92 14.51 1.75
CA GLU A 697 27.19 13.32 0.94
C GLU A 697 27.09 13.69 -0.55
N GLU A 698 28.05 13.27 -1.37
CA GLU A 698 28.00 13.45 -2.83
C GLU A 698 27.01 12.45 -3.45
N GLU A 699 26.18 12.93 -4.39
CA GLU A 699 25.12 12.15 -5.04
C GLU A 699 25.69 11.04 -5.94
N GLY A 700 25.99 9.88 -5.35
CA GLY A 700 26.39 8.68 -6.10
C GLY A 700 26.96 7.53 -5.26
N ASP A 701 27.62 7.82 -4.14
CA ASP A 701 28.40 6.83 -3.38
C ASP A 701 27.76 6.38 -2.05
N THR A 702 26.46 6.62 -1.86
CA THR A 702 25.73 6.34 -0.61
C THR A 702 25.37 4.85 -0.45
N ALA A 703 24.84 4.22 -1.50
CA ALA A 703 24.36 2.83 -1.47
C ALA A 703 25.45 1.78 -1.17
N ALA A 704 26.72 2.10 -1.46
CA ALA A 704 27.87 1.28 -1.09
C ALA A 704 28.17 1.29 0.41
N LYS A 705 27.68 2.28 1.17
CA LYS A 705 27.98 2.44 2.61
C LYS A 705 26.91 1.81 3.50
N TYR A 706 25.62 1.96 3.17
CA TYR A 706 24.51 1.38 3.95
C TYR A 706 24.60 -0.15 4.13
N ILE A 707 25.15 -0.84 3.13
CA ILE A 707 25.24 -2.31 3.06
C ILE A 707 25.99 -2.98 4.23
N HIS A 708 26.89 -2.25 4.91
CA HIS A 708 27.65 -2.75 6.06
C HIS A 708 26.90 -2.66 7.41
N PHE A 709 25.77 -1.94 7.42
CA PHE A 709 25.02 -1.61 8.64
C PHE A 709 23.59 -2.15 8.63
N PHE A 710 23.05 -2.38 7.44
CA PHE A 710 21.68 -2.83 7.26
C PHE A 710 21.52 -4.31 7.66
N PRO A 711 20.43 -4.66 8.36
CA PRO A 711 20.17 -6.00 8.87
C PRO A 711 19.97 -7.03 7.74
N THR A 712 20.05 -8.32 8.08
CA THR A 712 19.57 -9.37 7.17
C THR A 712 18.05 -9.25 7.02
N PHE A 713 17.56 -9.13 5.78
CA PHE A 713 16.14 -8.95 5.49
C PHE A 713 15.44 -10.30 5.35
N VAL A 714 14.33 -10.47 6.07
CA VAL A 714 13.53 -11.71 6.06
C VAL A 714 12.08 -11.35 5.74
N TRP A 715 11.56 -11.78 4.58
CA TRP A 715 10.15 -11.61 4.26
C TRP A 715 9.34 -12.79 4.81
N ALA A 716 8.54 -12.53 5.84
CA ALA A 716 7.54 -13.45 6.37
C ALA A 716 6.20 -13.22 5.65
N VAL A 717 5.78 -14.17 4.81
CA VAL A 717 4.57 -14.09 4.00
C VAL A 717 3.50 -15.01 4.60
N ARG A 718 2.54 -14.42 5.30
CA ARG A 718 1.52 -15.11 6.11
C ARG A 718 0.26 -15.44 5.32
N ASP A 719 -0.45 -16.51 5.67
CA ASP A 719 -1.64 -17.00 4.94
C ASP A 719 -1.36 -17.14 3.43
N PHE A 720 -0.23 -17.75 3.07
CA PHE A 720 0.21 -17.93 1.68
C PHE A 720 -0.54 -19.09 1.02
N THR A 721 -1.41 -18.81 0.04
CA THR A 721 -2.39 -19.79 -0.50
C THR A 721 -1.99 -20.49 -1.80
N LEU A 722 -0.88 -20.10 -2.42
CA LEU A 722 -0.55 -20.49 -3.80
C LEU A 722 0.43 -21.66 -3.87
N GLU A 723 0.52 -22.31 -5.04
CA GLU A 723 1.66 -23.20 -5.30
C GLU A 723 2.92 -22.38 -5.56
N LEU A 724 4.05 -22.74 -4.92
CA LEU A 724 5.38 -22.26 -5.28
C LEU A 724 5.82 -22.90 -6.61
N ARG A 725 5.17 -22.48 -7.70
CA ARG A 725 5.51 -22.83 -9.08
C ARG A 725 5.68 -21.58 -9.92
N ILE A 726 6.75 -21.54 -10.70
CA ILE A 726 7.03 -20.48 -11.68
C ILE A 726 7.25 -21.16 -13.04
N ASP A 727 6.46 -20.76 -14.03
CA ASP A 727 6.57 -21.25 -15.42
C ASP A 727 6.56 -22.80 -15.51
N GLY A 728 5.69 -23.41 -14.70
CA GLY A 728 5.49 -24.87 -14.55
C GLY A 728 6.40 -25.55 -13.51
N GLN A 729 7.59 -25.01 -13.30
CA GLN A 729 8.63 -25.57 -12.41
C GLN A 729 8.37 -25.23 -10.94
N THR A 730 8.62 -26.16 -10.03
CA THR A 730 8.57 -25.91 -8.58
C THR A 730 9.78 -25.06 -8.14
N VAL A 731 9.55 -24.07 -7.28
CA VAL A 731 10.58 -23.17 -6.74
C VAL A 731 10.54 -23.14 -5.22
N THR A 732 11.63 -22.68 -4.59
CA THR A 732 11.68 -22.36 -3.17
C THR A 732 11.03 -21.00 -2.87
N ALA A 733 10.76 -20.73 -1.58
CA ALA A 733 10.29 -19.41 -1.14
C ALA A 733 11.32 -18.29 -1.44
N ASP A 734 12.62 -18.59 -1.39
CA ASP A 734 13.68 -17.63 -1.67
C ASP A 734 13.72 -17.26 -3.17
N GLU A 735 13.63 -18.26 -4.05
CA GLU A 735 13.52 -18.05 -5.51
C GLU A 735 12.22 -17.31 -5.89
N TYR A 736 11.13 -17.52 -5.15
CA TYR A 736 9.90 -16.75 -5.29
C TYR A 736 10.11 -15.26 -4.93
N LEU A 737 10.79 -14.98 -3.82
CA LEU A 737 11.14 -13.62 -3.41
C LEU A 737 12.05 -12.92 -4.42
N ASP A 738 13.19 -13.54 -4.79
CA ASP A 738 14.10 -12.96 -5.78
C ASP A 738 13.41 -12.81 -7.15
N ASN A 739 12.44 -13.67 -7.51
CA ASN A 739 11.63 -13.48 -8.72
C ASN A 739 10.68 -12.27 -8.63
N SER A 740 10.01 -12.03 -7.50
CA SER A 740 9.15 -10.84 -7.33
C SER A 740 9.94 -9.52 -7.22
N LEU A 741 11.23 -9.58 -6.87
CA LEU A 741 12.17 -8.45 -6.88
C LEU A 741 12.88 -8.22 -8.23
N LYS A 742 12.60 -9.02 -9.27
CA LYS A 742 13.09 -8.75 -10.64
C LYS A 742 12.62 -7.39 -11.14
N LEU A 743 13.50 -6.68 -11.84
CA LEU A 743 13.21 -5.33 -12.31
C LEU A 743 12.31 -5.34 -13.57
N VAL A 744 11.32 -4.45 -13.59
CA VAL A 744 10.40 -4.26 -14.72
C VAL A 744 11.12 -3.54 -15.86
N LYS A 745 11.05 -4.09 -17.07
CA LYS A 745 11.71 -3.52 -18.26
C LYS A 745 10.90 -2.38 -18.85
N GLY A 746 11.56 -1.25 -19.09
CA GLY A 746 10.96 -0.08 -19.73
C GLY A 746 11.68 1.22 -19.39
N LYS A 747 11.20 2.32 -19.97
CA LYS A 747 11.61 3.70 -19.63
C LYS A 747 10.41 4.58 -19.24
N SER A 748 9.26 3.99 -18.96
CA SER A 748 8.06 4.71 -18.52
C SER A 748 8.22 5.19 -17.07
N ARG A 749 7.50 6.26 -16.70
CA ARG A 749 7.43 6.75 -15.31
C ARG A 749 6.93 5.65 -14.36
N GLN A 750 5.98 4.83 -14.83
CA GLN A 750 5.46 3.63 -14.15
C GLN A 750 6.57 2.61 -13.85
N ALA A 751 7.39 2.26 -14.85
CA ALA A 751 8.49 1.32 -14.67
C ALA A 751 9.60 1.87 -13.76
N ALA A 752 9.84 3.19 -13.76
CA ALA A 752 10.76 3.81 -12.81
C ALA A 752 10.22 3.73 -11.37
N TYR A 753 8.96 4.10 -11.14
CA TYR A 753 8.29 4.02 -9.85
C TYR A 753 8.26 2.58 -9.30
N SER A 754 7.81 1.63 -10.11
CA SER A 754 7.75 0.20 -9.78
C SER A 754 9.14 -0.42 -9.49
N ASN A 755 10.21 0.10 -10.10
CA ASN A 755 11.56 -0.38 -9.82
C ASN A 755 12.18 0.21 -8.55
N GLY A 756 11.79 1.41 -8.10
CA GLY A 756 12.38 2.11 -6.95
C GLY A 756 12.50 1.24 -5.69
N PRO A 757 11.39 0.71 -5.13
CA PRO A 757 11.44 -0.16 -3.96
C PRO A 757 12.21 -1.47 -4.20
N ARG A 758 12.15 -2.04 -5.40
CA ARG A 758 12.92 -3.26 -5.75
C ARG A 758 14.42 -3.00 -5.73
N GLU A 759 14.86 -1.87 -6.30
CA GLU A 759 16.26 -1.46 -6.31
C GLU A 759 16.75 -1.14 -4.90
N CYS A 760 15.96 -0.47 -4.07
CA CYS A 760 16.34 -0.17 -2.69
C CYS A 760 16.43 -1.45 -1.84
N ILE A 761 15.46 -2.38 -1.96
CA ILE A 761 15.53 -3.68 -1.29
C ILE A 761 16.78 -4.46 -1.73
N ARG A 762 17.06 -4.53 -3.03
CA ARG A 762 18.22 -5.28 -3.58
C ARG A 762 19.56 -4.63 -3.23
N ASN A 763 19.63 -3.30 -3.18
CA ASN A 763 20.86 -2.57 -2.91
C ASN A 763 21.19 -2.41 -1.43
N TYR A 764 20.19 -2.29 -0.56
CA TYR A 764 20.41 -2.06 0.87
C TYR A 764 20.40 -3.37 1.68
N PHE A 765 19.65 -4.38 1.24
CA PHE A 765 19.59 -5.70 1.88
C PHE A 765 20.23 -6.79 0.99
N PRO A 766 21.54 -7.06 1.13
CA PRO A 766 22.28 -8.00 0.28
C PRO A 766 22.10 -9.47 0.69
N THR A 767 21.67 -9.72 1.92
CA THR A 767 21.24 -11.05 2.38
C THR A 767 19.74 -10.96 2.62
N ARG A 768 18.99 -11.67 1.77
CA ARG A 768 17.53 -11.77 1.78
C ARG A 768 17.13 -13.21 2.04
N LYS A 769 15.99 -13.41 2.69
CA LYS A 769 15.38 -14.71 2.99
C LYS A 769 13.87 -14.57 2.91
N CYS A 770 13.17 -15.61 2.46
CA CYS A 770 11.71 -15.69 2.50
C CYS A 770 11.24 -16.91 3.31
N PHE A 771 10.14 -16.72 4.03
CA PHE A 771 9.34 -17.78 4.63
C PHE A 771 7.89 -17.57 4.23
N VAL A 772 7.29 -18.59 3.62
CA VAL A 772 5.83 -18.67 3.44
C VAL A 772 5.24 -19.42 4.62
N PHE A 773 4.11 -18.95 5.12
CA PHE A 773 3.38 -19.56 6.22
C PHE A 773 1.94 -19.82 5.80
N ASP A 774 1.47 -21.04 6.06
CA ASP A 774 0.08 -21.44 5.93
C ASP A 774 -0.76 -20.75 7.04
N GLN A 775 -2.09 -20.77 6.89
CA GLN A 775 -2.96 -20.15 7.91
C GLN A 775 -2.96 -20.98 9.21
N PRO A 776 -2.80 -20.35 10.41
CA PRO A 776 -2.60 -21.10 11.65
C PRO A 776 -3.75 -22.02 12.07
N ALA A 777 -5.00 -21.61 11.87
CA ALA A 777 -6.19 -22.31 12.35
C ALA A 777 -7.46 -21.82 11.61
N SER A 778 -8.64 -22.38 11.92
CA SER A 778 -9.94 -21.86 11.45
C SER A 778 -10.28 -20.50 12.08
N LYS A 779 -11.21 -19.74 11.47
CA LYS A 779 -11.54 -18.37 11.92
C LYS A 779 -11.97 -18.30 13.39
N GLU A 780 -12.73 -19.28 13.86
CA GLU A 780 -13.23 -19.37 15.24
C GLU A 780 -12.06 -19.53 16.21
N LYS A 781 -11.08 -20.35 15.83
CA LYS A 781 -9.84 -20.56 16.59
C LYS A 781 -8.89 -19.36 16.50
N LEU A 782 -8.78 -18.68 15.36
CA LEU A 782 -7.88 -17.51 15.19
C LEU A 782 -8.22 -16.36 16.17
N ARG A 783 -9.49 -16.19 16.55
CA ARG A 783 -9.93 -15.23 17.60
C ARG A 783 -9.36 -15.51 18.99
N ILE A 784 -8.92 -16.75 19.24
CA ILE A 784 -8.38 -17.23 20.52
C ILE A 784 -7.00 -17.85 20.33
N ILE A 785 -6.23 -17.41 19.32
CA ILE A 785 -4.89 -17.92 18.99
C ILE A 785 -3.89 -17.77 20.17
N ASP A 786 -4.16 -16.87 21.10
CA ASP A 786 -3.45 -16.69 22.37
C ASP A 786 -3.61 -17.87 23.36
N LYS A 787 -4.64 -18.70 23.17
CA LYS A 787 -5.02 -19.84 24.03
C LYS A 787 -4.85 -21.20 23.34
N LEU A 788 -4.47 -21.23 22.07
CA LEU A 788 -4.28 -22.46 21.30
C LEU A 788 -2.92 -23.10 21.60
N THR A 789 -2.89 -24.43 21.57
CA THR A 789 -1.63 -25.20 21.62
C THR A 789 -1.13 -25.53 20.21
N ASP A 790 0.11 -25.98 20.07
CA ASP A 790 0.64 -26.48 18.79
C ASP A 790 -0.19 -27.63 18.19
N ALA A 791 -0.93 -28.39 19.02
CA ALA A 791 -1.84 -29.44 18.59
C ALA A 791 -3.21 -28.91 18.09
N ASP A 792 -3.52 -27.63 18.32
CA ASP A 792 -4.73 -26.97 17.84
C ASP A 792 -4.58 -26.30 16.47
N LEU A 793 -3.32 -26.10 16.04
CA LEU A 793 -2.91 -25.39 14.83
C LEU A 793 -2.69 -26.35 13.65
N ASP A 794 -2.55 -25.79 12.45
CA ASP A 794 -2.15 -26.57 11.27
C ASP A 794 -0.69 -27.09 11.41
N PRO A 795 -0.42 -28.40 11.26
CA PRO A 795 0.91 -28.96 11.42
C PRO A 795 1.98 -28.39 10.47
N ALA A 796 1.59 -27.98 9.25
CA ALA A 796 2.52 -27.34 8.32
C ALA A 796 2.87 -25.92 8.81
N PHE A 797 1.90 -25.16 9.32
CA PHE A 797 2.16 -23.86 9.94
C PHE A 797 3.08 -23.96 11.17
N VAL A 798 2.89 -24.98 12.01
CA VAL A 798 3.78 -25.24 13.15
C VAL A 798 5.20 -25.55 12.67
N GLN A 799 5.38 -26.42 11.67
CA GLN A 799 6.71 -26.72 11.13
C GLN A 799 7.36 -25.49 10.47
N GLN A 800 6.64 -24.71 9.67
CA GLN A 800 7.13 -23.47 9.07
C GLN A 800 7.57 -22.45 10.14
N THR A 801 6.83 -22.39 11.26
CA THR A 801 7.19 -21.56 12.43
C THR A 801 8.47 -22.05 13.11
N LEU A 802 8.65 -23.36 13.27
CA LEU A 802 9.88 -23.94 13.81
C LEU A 802 11.08 -23.72 12.87
N ASP A 803 10.91 -23.88 11.56
CA ASP A 803 11.95 -23.65 10.54
C ASP A 803 12.39 -22.18 10.52
N PHE A 804 11.43 -21.24 10.61
CA PHE A 804 11.70 -19.81 10.78
C PHE A 804 12.50 -19.52 12.05
N CYS A 805 12.05 -20.01 13.22
CA CYS A 805 12.74 -19.77 14.48
C CYS A 805 14.16 -20.37 14.47
N SER A 806 14.30 -21.60 13.98
CA SER A 806 15.59 -22.30 13.84
C SER A 806 16.56 -21.55 12.91
N TYR A 807 16.06 -20.99 11.79
CA TYR A 807 16.85 -20.12 10.92
C TYR A 807 17.32 -18.85 11.66
N ILE A 808 16.43 -18.15 12.36
CA ILE A 808 16.77 -16.92 13.09
C ILE A 808 17.84 -17.21 14.16
N PHE A 809 17.61 -18.17 15.06
CA PHE A 809 18.56 -18.51 16.13
C PHE A 809 19.92 -19.05 15.61
N LYS A 810 19.99 -19.50 14.35
CA LYS A 810 21.22 -20.00 13.73
C LYS A 810 21.96 -18.93 12.93
N GLN A 811 21.25 -18.12 12.15
CA GLN A 811 21.82 -17.20 11.15
C GLN A 811 21.89 -15.74 11.61
N SER A 812 21.05 -15.31 12.55
CA SER A 812 21.15 -13.96 13.13
C SER A 812 22.45 -13.85 13.93
N ARG A 813 23.27 -12.85 13.57
CA ARG A 813 24.54 -12.52 14.21
C ARG A 813 24.32 -11.57 15.39
N GLU A 814 25.37 -11.28 16.15
CA GLU A 814 25.37 -10.14 17.07
C GLU A 814 25.10 -8.83 16.29
N LYS A 815 24.45 -7.85 16.92
CA LYS A 815 24.37 -6.49 16.37
C LYS A 815 25.75 -5.85 16.45
N THR A 816 26.18 -5.24 15.35
CA THR A 816 27.48 -4.56 15.24
C THR A 816 27.33 -3.11 14.79
N ILE A 817 28.32 -2.29 15.11
CA ILE A 817 28.49 -0.91 14.63
C ILE A 817 29.79 -0.75 13.82
N THR A 818 30.00 0.43 13.22
CA THR A 818 31.17 0.77 12.39
C THR A 818 32.49 0.42 13.07
N GLY A 819 33.30 -0.40 12.39
CA GLY A 819 34.52 -1.02 12.95
C GLY A 819 34.34 -2.49 13.35
N GLY A 820 33.13 -3.04 13.27
CA GLY A 820 32.85 -4.44 13.61
C GLY A 820 32.67 -4.68 15.11
N TYR A 821 32.50 -3.62 15.91
CA TYR A 821 32.31 -3.73 17.36
C TYR A 821 30.93 -4.31 17.68
N THR A 822 30.91 -5.37 18.48
CA THR A 822 29.70 -5.99 19.04
C THR A 822 28.98 -5.03 19.99
N VAL A 823 27.67 -4.88 19.79
CA VAL A 823 26.78 -4.08 20.63
C VAL A 823 26.30 -4.88 21.84
N THR A 824 26.40 -4.30 23.03
CA THR A 824 25.76 -4.79 24.27
C THR A 824 24.37 -4.18 24.44
N GLY A 825 23.55 -4.66 25.39
CA GLY A 825 22.26 -4.03 25.65
C GLY A 825 22.37 -2.57 26.12
N GLN A 826 23.37 -2.25 26.96
CA GLN A 826 23.69 -0.86 27.34
C GLN A 826 23.94 0.02 26.10
N MET A 827 24.75 -0.46 25.15
CA MET A 827 25.01 0.24 23.90
C MET A 827 23.74 0.34 23.03
N LEU A 828 22.87 -0.67 23.01
CA LEU A 828 21.60 -0.63 22.28
C LEU A 828 20.63 0.41 22.86
N GLY A 829 20.58 0.56 24.18
CA GLY A 829 19.79 1.62 24.85
C GLY A 829 20.29 3.01 24.46
N ASN A 830 21.61 3.22 24.52
CA ASN A 830 22.24 4.47 24.10
C ASN A 830 22.04 4.77 22.59
N LEU A 831 21.99 3.75 21.73
CA LEU A 831 21.60 3.91 20.31
C LEU A 831 20.14 4.39 20.18
N ALA A 832 19.21 3.77 20.91
CA ALA A 832 17.80 4.16 20.87
C ALA A 832 17.59 5.63 21.29
N VAL A 833 18.24 6.07 22.37
CA VAL A 833 18.26 7.48 22.80
C VAL A 833 18.82 8.37 21.70
N THR A 834 20.03 8.07 21.20
CA THR A 834 20.71 8.92 20.20
C THR A 834 19.90 9.08 18.91
N TYR A 835 19.21 8.04 18.45
CA TYR A 835 18.37 8.12 17.25
C TYR A 835 17.03 8.82 17.49
N VAL A 836 16.38 8.63 18.64
CA VAL A 836 15.13 9.32 18.96
C VAL A 836 15.35 10.80 19.23
N ASP A 837 16.39 11.19 19.98
CA ASP A 837 16.71 12.61 20.21
C ASP A 837 17.11 13.35 18.93
N ALA A 838 17.74 12.66 17.97
CA ALA A 838 17.94 13.21 16.63
C ALA A 838 16.59 13.53 15.95
N ILE A 839 15.65 12.56 15.92
CA ILE A 839 14.32 12.75 15.32
C ILE A 839 13.56 13.89 16.01
N ARG A 840 13.55 13.94 17.35
CA ARG A 840 12.87 14.99 18.13
C ARG A 840 13.46 16.38 17.91
N SER A 841 14.77 16.48 17.66
CA SER A 841 15.44 17.74 17.30
C SER A 841 15.32 18.10 15.81
N GLY A 842 14.45 17.42 15.05
CA GLY A 842 14.27 17.65 13.61
C GLY A 842 15.48 17.23 12.76
N SER A 843 16.38 16.42 13.32
CA SER A 843 17.61 15.95 12.70
C SER A 843 17.48 14.51 12.23
N VAL A 844 18.18 14.17 11.13
CA VAL A 844 18.17 12.80 10.61
C VAL A 844 19.15 11.92 11.42
N PRO A 845 18.73 10.75 11.93
CA PRO A 845 19.60 9.75 12.55
C PRO A 845 20.87 9.48 11.74
N CYS A 846 22.04 9.67 12.36
CA CYS A 846 23.34 9.53 11.72
C CYS A 846 24.15 8.40 12.37
N LEU A 847 24.59 7.43 11.57
CA LEU A 847 25.38 6.28 12.05
C LEU A 847 26.74 6.73 12.61
N GLU A 848 27.47 7.60 11.91
CA GLU A 848 28.78 8.12 12.33
C GLU A 848 28.70 8.87 13.68
N ASN A 849 27.68 9.71 13.87
CA ASN A 849 27.47 10.45 15.12
C ASN A 849 27.15 9.52 16.29
N ALA A 850 26.29 8.51 16.07
CA ALA A 850 25.93 7.56 17.12
C ALA A 850 27.13 6.72 17.58
N VAL A 851 27.99 6.28 16.65
CA VAL A 851 29.24 5.58 17.00
C VAL A 851 30.19 6.50 17.78
N ALA A 852 30.30 7.78 17.41
CA ALA A 852 31.12 8.74 18.16
C ALA A 852 30.61 8.95 19.60
N ALA A 853 29.31 9.22 19.77
CA ALA A 853 28.70 9.41 21.09
C ALA A 853 28.84 8.17 21.99
N LEU A 854 28.55 6.97 21.45
CA LEU A 854 28.77 5.71 22.17
C LEU A 854 30.23 5.52 22.60
N SER A 855 31.19 5.81 21.71
CA SER A 855 32.62 5.61 22.02
C SER A 855 33.08 6.49 23.18
N GLN A 856 32.61 7.74 23.27
CA GLN A 856 32.93 8.63 24.39
C GLN A 856 32.36 8.09 25.72
N ILE A 857 31.13 7.58 25.71
CA ILE A 857 30.46 7.03 26.89
C ILE A 857 31.14 5.74 27.37
N GLU A 858 31.32 4.75 26.48
CA GLU A 858 31.89 3.45 26.86
C GLU A 858 33.38 3.52 27.15
N ASN A 859 34.16 4.37 26.46
CA ASN A 859 35.59 4.54 26.77
C ASN A 859 35.79 5.21 28.13
N SER A 860 34.98 6.22 28.47
CA SER A 860 34.99 6.83 29.80
C SER A 860 34.70 5.79 30.89
N ALA A 861 33.65 4.98 30.71
CA ALA A 861 33.30 3.90 31.64
C ALA A 861 34.39 2.82 31.72
N ALA A 862 35.02 2.48 30.59
CA ALA A 862 36.10 1.49 30.53
C ALA A 862 37.35 1.94 31.32
N VAL A 863 37.71 3.23 31.31
CA VAL A 863 38.81 3.76 32.13
C VAL A 863 38.48 3.63 33.63
N GLU A 864 37.29 4.08 34.05
CA GLU A 864 36.90 4.04 35.47
C GLU A 864 36.79 2.60 36.00
N GLU A 865 36.13 1.70 35.28
CA GLU A 865 36.01 0.29 35.69
C GLU A 865 37.37 -0.43 35.74
N SER A 866 38.25 -0.16 34.78
CA SER A 866 39.57 -0.81 34.71
C SER A 866 40.52 -0.28 35.79
N PHE A 867 40.48 1.02 36.08
CA PHE A 867 41.25 1.61 37.18
C PHE A 867 40.71 1.14 38.56
N ALA A 868 39.39 1.04 38.72
CA ALA A 868 38.79 0.49 39.93
C ALA A 868 39.14 -1.00 40.15
N LEU A 869 39.16 -1.80 39.08
CA LEU A 869 39.64 -3.19 39.12
C LEU A 869 41.12 -3.24 39.53
N TYR A 870 41.97 -2.46 38.87
CA TYR A 870 43.40 -2.37 39.17
C TYR A 870 43.68 -2.06 40.64
N ARG A 871 43.10 -0.97 41.17
CA ARG A 871 43.32 -0.55 42.56
C ARG A 871 42.86 -1.60 43.57
N ARG A 872 41.74 -2.27 43.28
CA ARG A 872 41.24 -3.38 44.10
C ARG A 872 42.22 -4.56 44.09
N LEU A 873 42.67 -5.01 42.91
CA LEU A 873 43.62 -6.12 42.80
C LEU A 873 44.96 -5.82 43.47
N LEU A 874 45.49 -4.62 43.31
CA LEU A 874 46.75 -4.19 43.92
C LEU A 874 46.62 -4.17 45.45
N GLY A 875 45.52 -3.62 45.99
CA GLY A 875 45.24 -3.61 47.43
C GLY A 875 44.95 -5.00 48.04
N GLU A 876 44.43 -5.95 47.27
CA GLU A 876 44.19 -7.33 47.71
C GLU A 876 45.45 -8.23 47.68
N ARG A 877 46.35 -7.98 46.73
CA ARG A 877 47.50 -8.87 46.45
C ARG A 877 48.82 -8.42 47.07
N VAL A 878 49.03 -7.12 47.24
CA VAL A 878 50.25 -6.58 47.84
C VAL A 878 50.21 -6.72 49.37
N LYS A 879 51.33 -7.13 49.96
CA LYS A 879 51.59 -7.04 51.41
C LYS A 879 52.75 -6.09 51.62
N LEU A 880 52.56 -5.07 52.45
CA LEU A 880 53.58 -4.08 52.75
C LEU A 880 54.12 -4.25 54.18
N HIS A 881 55.40 -4.03 54.43
CA HIS A 881 56.46 -3.85 53.42
C HIS A 881 56.87 -5.18 52.75
N THR A 882 57.36 -5.10 51.52
CA THR A 882 57.97 -6.21 50.76
C THR A 882 59.46 -6.32 51.09
N GLU A 883 60.07 -7.50 50.93
CA GLU A 883 61.51 -7.70 51.16
C GLU A 883 62.34 -7.07 50.03
N THR A 884 61.82 -7.05 48.79
CA THR A 884 62.45 -6.37 47.66
C THR A 884 61.42 -5.66 46.77
N GLN A 885 61.87 -4.64 46.01
CA GLN A 885 61.02 -3.95 45.02
C GLN A 885 60.44 -4.92 43.98
N GLU A 886 61.16 -6.00 43.66
CA GLU A 886 60.80 -7.00 42.64
C GLU A 886 59.56 -7.83 43.01
N GLU A 887 59.31 -8.03 44.31
CA GLU A 887 58.07 -8.66 44.80
C GLU A 887 56.85 -7.77 44.50
N LEU A 888 56.99 -6.46 44.74
CA LEU A 888 55.97 -5.45 44.45
C LEU A 888 55.75 -5.31 42.93
N SER A 889 56.83 -5.24 42.15
CA SER A 889 56.81 -5.21 40.68
C SER A 889 56.12 -6.44 40.06
N THR A 890 56.34 -7.63 40.63
CA THR A 890 55.70 -8.88 40.16
C THR A 890 54.19 -8.90 40.38
N VAL A 891 53.72 -8.39 41.53
CA VAL A 891 52.28 -8.24 41.79
C VAL A 891 51.68 -7.18 40.85
N GLN A 892 52.40 -6.08 40.64
CA GLN A 892 51.99 -4.99 39.75
C GLN A 892 51.76 -5.44 38.30
N ASP A 893 52.72 -6.16 37.71
CA ASP A 893 52.60 -6.65 36.33
C ASP A 893 51.34 -7.52 36.13
N GLY A 894 50.94 -8.30 37.15
CA GLY A 894 49.69 -9.06 37.15
C GLY A 894 48.43 -8.19 37.23
N CYS A 895 48.41 -7.21 38.13
CA CYS A 895 47.28 -6.28 38.31
C CYS A 895 47.04 -5.40 37.09
N LEU A 896 48.13 -4.83 36.53
CA LEU A 896 48.11 -4.05 35.28
C LEU A 896 47.51 -4.86 34.13
N LYS A 897 47.97 -6.11 33.97
CA LYS A 897 47.55 -6.98 32.87
C LYS A 897 46.05 -7.26 32.87
N GLU A 898 45.47 -7.56 34.04
CA GLU A 898 44.03 -7.79 34.18
C GLU A 898 43.21 -6.52 33.94
N ALA A 899 43.71 -5.36 34.37
CA ALA A 899 43.06 -4.08 34.12
C ALA A 899 43.07 -3.69 32.63
N LEU A 900 44.20 -3.85 31.94
CA LEU A 900 44.29 -3.66 30.50
C LEU A 900 43.38 -4.62 29.73
N GLN A 901 43.26 -5.88 30.17
CA GLN A 901 42.33 -6.84 29.55
C GLN A 901 40.85 -6.44 29.71
N LEU A 902 40.48 -5.82 30.83
CA LEU A 902 39.14 -5.25 30.99
C LEU A 902 38.94 -4.03 30.08
N PHE A 903 39.90 -3.11 30.02
CA PHE A 903 39.84 -1.93 29.15
C PHE A 903 39.70 -2.33 27.69
N MET A 904 40.61 -3.17 27.17
CA MET A 904 40.61 -3.64 25.77
C MET A 904 39.37 -4.46 25.39
N LYS A 905 38.64 -4.99 26.38
CA LYS A 905 37.34 -5.67 26.18
C LYS A 905 36.16 -4.69 26.13
N ARG A 906 36.25 -3.51 26.76
CA ARG A 906 35.14 -2.54 26.87
C ARG A 906 35.26 -1.32 25.96
N SER A 907 36.43 -0.70 25.87
CA SER A 907 36.63 0.48 25.04
C SER A 907 36.56 0.14 23.55
N PHE A 908 36.24 1.10 22.70
CA PHE A 908 36.32 1.00 21.24
C PHE A 908 36.47 2.37 20.58
N LYS A 909 37.04 2.40 19.36
CA LYS A 909 37.28 3.64 18.59
C LYS A 909 38.03 4.74 19.38
N ASP A 910 39.01 4.34 20.19
CA ASP A 910 39.96 5.24 20.88
C ASP A 910 41.07 5.68 19.89
N GLU A 911 40.69 6.43 18.86
CA GLU A 911 41.52 6.69 17.66
C GLU A 911 42.81 7.49 17.94
N ASP A 912 42.83 8.32 18.98
CA ASP A 912 44.01 9.06 19.45
C ASP A 912 44.68 8.43 20.69
N GLN A 913 44.13 7.31 21.17
CA GLN A 913 44.50 6.61 22.42
C GLN A 913 44.37 7.49 23.67
N SER A 914 43.54 8.54 23.65
CA SER A 914 43.37 9.47 24.78
C SER A 914 42.87 8.77 26.05
N TYR A 915 41.92 7.85 25.91
CA TYR A 915 41.39 7.08 27.05
C TYR A 915 42.40 6.04 27.56
N GLN A 916 43.08 5.34 26.64
CA GLN A 916 44.15 4.39 26.97
C GLN A 916 45.31 5.06 27.71
N LYS A 917 45.75 6.25 27.28
CA LYS A 917 46.80 7.05 27.94
C LYS A 917 46.36 7.48 29.34
N GLY A 918 45.15 8.03 29.47
CA GLY A 918 44.59 8.43 30.77
C GLY A 918 44.43 7.28 31.77
N LEU A 919 44.16 6.05 31.31
CA LEU A 919 44.21 4.86 32.17
C LEU A 919 45.63 4.54 32.65
N MET A 920 46.60 4.54 31.74
CA MET A 920 48.00 4.23 32.06
C MET A 920 48.65 5.26 32.99
N GLU A 921 48.25 6.54 32.91
CA GLU A 921 48.68 7.60 33.82
C GLU A 921 48.15 7.35 35.24
N ARG A 922 46.83 7.16 35.42
CA ARG A 922 46.23 6.86 36.73
C ARG A 922 46.81 5.59 37.38
N ILE A 923 47.06 4.56 36.58
CA ILE A 923 47.69 3.31 37.03
C ILE A 923 49.12 3.56 37.56
N ARG A 924 49.89 4.41 36.89
CA ARG A 924 51.24 4.81 37.32
C ARG A 924 51.20 5.56 38.64
N ASP A 925 50.35 6.57 38.76
CA ASP A 925 50.26 7.42 39.97
C ASP A 925 49.91 6.59 41.23
N GLU A 926 48.99 5.63 41.12
CA GLU A 926 48.64 4.71 42.20
C GLU A 926 49.77 3.70 42.49
N TYR A 927 50.57 3.29 41.49
CA TYR A 927 51.75 2.43 41.70
C TYR A 927 52.89 3.17 42.41
N ASP A 928 53.19 4.40 41.99
CA ASP A 928 54.22 5.24 42.61
C ASP A 928 53.83 5.61 44.05
N GLY A 929 52.53 5.81 44.31
CA GLY A 929 51.96 5.90 45.66
C GLY A 929 52.23 4.65 46.51
N LYS A 930 51.97 3.45 45.96
CA LYS A 930 52.24 2.18 46.66
C LYS A 930 53.72 1.89 46.86
N CYS A 931 54.59 2.26 45.93
CA CYS A 931 56.05 2.19 46.10
C CYS A 931 56.54 3.13 47.21
N SER A 932 55.92 4.31 47.35
CA SER A 932 56.23 5.27 48.41
C SER A 932 55.77 4.76 49.79
N GLU A 933 54.57 4.17 49.87
CA GLU A 933 54.05 3.52 51.09
C GLU A 933 54.94 2.33 51.53
N ASN A 934 55.36 1.49 50.57
CA ASN A 934 56.28 0.37 50.80
C ASN A 934 57.60 0.83 51.44
N ALA A 935 58.18 1.92 50.90
CA ALA A 935 59.42 2.51 51.42
C ALA A 935 59.22 3.04 52.86
N VAL A 936 58.20 3.85 53.11
CA VAL A 936 57.94 4.41 54.46
C VAL A 936 57.76 3.32 55.51
N LEU A 937 57.04 2.23 55.18
CA LEU A 937 56.84 1.11 56.10
C LEU A 937 58.14 0.33 56.35
N SER A 938 58.91 0.02 55.30
CA SER A 938 60.20 -0.66 55.41
C SER A 938 61.20 0.17 56.25
N GLN A 939 61.30 1.49 55.99
CA GLN A 939 62.20 2.39 56.72
C GLN A 939 61.81 2.46 58.20
N THR A 940 60.52 2.58 58.50
CA THR A 940 59.98 2.59 59.87
C THR A 940 60.33 1.29 60.61
N HIS A 941 60.13 0.13 59.97
CA HIS A 941 60.46 -1.18 60.54
C HIS A 941 61.98 -1.32 60.80
N CYS A 942 62.80 -0.93 59.83
CA CYS A 942 64.25 -0.99 59.93
C CYS A 942 64.83 -0.12 61.05
N ILE A 943 64.34 1.13 61.20
CA ILE A 943 64.75 2.03 62.29
C ILE A 943 64.37 1.43 63.65
N ALA A 944 63.16 0.87 63.80
CA ALA A 944 62.74 0.22 65.03
C ALA A 944 63.61 -1.01 65.37
N LEU A 945 63.96 -1.84 64.38
CA LEU A 945 64.85 -2.98 64.54
C LEU A 945 66.27 -2.55 64.98
N LEU A 946 66.83 -1.51 64.36
CA LEU A 946 68.14 -0.97 64.71
C LEU A 946 68.17 -0.36 66.12
N GLN A 947 67.11 0.35 66.52
CA GLN A 947 66.95 0.85 67.88
C GLN A 947 66.83 -0.29 68.91
N GLN A 948 66.09 -1.36 68.59
CA GLN A 948 65.99 -2.54 69.44
C GLN A 948 67.34 -3.24 69.60
N LEU A 949 68.09 -3.45 68.52
CA LEU A 949 69.42 -4.07 68.57
C LEU A 949 70.42 -3.22 69.38
N TRP A 950 70.37 -1.88 69.22
CA TRP A 950 71.21 -0.94 69.97
C TRP A 950 70.90 -0.95 71.47
N ASN A 951 69.63 -0.83 71.86
CA ASN A 951 69.20 -0.73 73.26
C ASN A 951 69.45 -2.00 74.10
N ASN A 952 69.86 -3.11 73.48
CA ASN A 952 70.22 -4.36 74.15
C ASN A 952 71.69 -4.41 74.61
N LEU A 953 72.49 -3.36 74.38
CA LEU A 953 73.88 -3.29 74.81
C LEU A 953 74.06 -2.60 76.18
N ASP A 954 75.08 -3.03 76.93
CA ASP A 954 75.56 -2.33 78.12
C ASP A 954 76.42 -1.11 77.71
N HIS A 955 75.77 0.05 77.57
CA HIS A 955 76.39 1.28 77.08
C HIS A 955 77.40 1.93 78.05
N ASP A 956 77.27 1.71 79.36
CA ASP A 956 78.15 2.33 80.36
C ASP A 956 79.57 1.71 80.34
N SER A 957 79.72 0.55 79.71
CA SER A 957 80.98 -0.18 79.54
C SER A 957 82.04 0.52 78.67
N PHE A 958 81.67 1.48 77.81
CA PHE A 958 82.59 2.02 76.79
C PHE A 958 83.46 3.20 77.25
N MET A 959 83.16 3.87 78.38
CA MET A 959 83.91 5.04 78.85
C MET A 959 85.12 4.67 79.72
N LYS A 960 85.95 3.74 79.21
CA LYS A 960 87.14 3.18 79.87
C LYS A 960 88.35 3.15 78.90
N PRO A 961 89.60 3.01 79.39
CA PRO A 961 90.75 2.80 78.52
C PRO A 961 90.58 1.54 77.65
N GLY A 962 90.71 1.68 76.33
CA GLY A 962 90.44 0.63 75.33
C GLY A 962 88.98 0.48 74.93
N GLY A 963 88.07 1.27 75.51
CA GLY A 963 86.62 1.18 75.29
C GLY A 963 86.18 1.52 73.86
N TYR A 964 86.99 2.22 73.06
CA TYR A 964 86.67 2.43 71.64
C TYR A 964 86.73 1.12 70.83
N ALA A 965 87.66 0.21 71.15
CA ALA A 965 87.77 -1.08 70.48
C ALA A 965 86.59 -2.00 70.83
N ASP A 966 86.17 -2.02 72.12
CA ASP A 966 84.95 -2.71 72.55
C ASP A 966 83.71 -2.15 71.83
N TYR A 967 83.61 -0.82 71.71
CA TYR A 967 82.52 -0.15 70.98
C TYR A 967 82.48 -0.55 69.50
N ARG A 968 83.63 -0.57 68.82
CA ARG A 968 83.73 -1.03 67.41
C ARG A 968 83.20 -2.45 67.24
N VAL A 969 83.66 -3.40 68.06
CA VAL A 969 83.23 -4.81 67.98
C VAL A 969 81.73 -4.96 68.21
N GLN A 970 81.14 -4.18 69.13
CA GLN A 970 79.69 -4.23 69.38
C GLN A 970 78.87 -3.56 68.26
N LEU A 971 79.37 -2.47 67.66
CA LEU A 971 78.74 -1.84 66.50
C LEU A 971 78.77 -2.79 65.28
N ASP A 972 79.91 -3.41 65.00
CA ASP A 972 80.05 -4.39 63.92
C ASP A 972 79.12 -5.61 64.13
N SER A 973 78.95 -6.04 65.38
CA SER A 973 78.01 -7.11 65.78
C SER A 973 76.54 -6.73 65.51
N ILE A 974 76.13 -5.48 65.80
CA ILE A 974 74.79 -4.97 65.45
C ILE A 974 74.61 -4.96 63.93
N ILE A 975 75.58 -4.43 63.17
CA ILE A 975 75.50 -4.34 61.70
C ILE A 975 75.36 -5.74 61.08
N GLN A 976 76.14 -6.72 61.55
CA GLN A 976 76.05 -8.10 61.08
C GLN A 976 74.70 -8.73 61.43
N THR A 977 74.21 -8.57 62.67
CA THR A 977 72.92 -9.11 63.12
C THR A 977 71.75 -8.50 62.34
N TYR A 978 71.78 -7.19 62.13
CA TYR A 978 70.80 -6.46 61.33
C TYR A 978 70.79 -6.93 59.87
N ARG A 979 71.96 -7.00 59.22
CA ARG A 979 72.05 -7.46 57.83
C ARG A 979 71.59 -8.92 57.67
N ALA A 980 71.87 -9.79 58.65
CA ALA A 980 71.42 -11.18 58.68
C ALA A 980 69.92 -11.37 58.98
N THR A 981 69.22 -10.38 59.53
CA THR A 981 67.78 -10.46 59.86
C THR A 981 66.92 -10.29 58.58
N PRO A 982 66.10 -11.27 58.16
CA PRO A 982 65.22 -11.12 57.00
C PRO A 982 63.96 -10.31 57.34
N GLY A 983 63.25 -9.83 56.30
CA GLY A 983 61.99 -9.09 56.44
C GLY A 983 62.18 -7.59 56.70
N LYS A 984 63.31 -7.01 56.26
CA LYS A 984 63.62 -5.58 56.40
C LYS A 984 62.97 -4.73 55.31
N GLY A 985 62.95 -5.24 54.09
CA GLY A 985 62.50 -4.53 52.90
C GLY A 985 63.46 -3.51 52.31
N VAL A 986 62.95 -2.85 51.26
CA VAL A 986 63.69 -1.98 50.32
C VAL A 986 64.50 -0.84 50.96
N GLN A 987 64.17 -0.40 52.18
CA GLN A 987 64.84 0.71 52.86
C GLN A 987 65.94 0.27 53.84
N ALA A 988 66.31 -1.01 53.85
CA ALA A 988 67.25 -1.58 54.82
C ALA A 988 68.59 -0.84 54.93
N GLU A 989 69.23 -0.50 53.81
CA GLU A 989 70.56 0.16 53.85
C GLU A 989 70.45 1.68 54.08
N GLN A 990 69.36 2.35 53.65
CA GLN A 990 69.11 3.76 53.97
C GLN A 990 68.85 3.98 55.47
N ALA A 991 68.00 3.14 56.08
CA ALA A 991 67.76 3.17 57.53
C ALA A 991 69.05 2.89 58.32
N LEU A 992 69.93 2.04 57.80
CA LEU A 992 71.25 1.80 58.36
C LEU A 992 72.20 2.99 58.16
N GLU A 993 72.11 3.77 57.08
CA GLU A 993 72.89 5.03 56.94
C GLU A 993 72.52 6.04 58.03
N ILE A 994 71.21 6.24 58.25
CA ILE A 994 70.68 7.16 59.26
C ILE A 994 71.22 6.76 60.65
N PHE A 995 71.16 5.46 60.97
CA PHE A 995 71.72 4.89 62.19
C PHE A 995 73.24 5.05 62.29
N MET A 996 74.00 4.67 61.24
CA MET A 996 75.46 4.77 61.23
C MET A 996 75.94 6.21 61.39
N LYS A 997 75.23 7.17 60.79
CA LYS A 997 75.49 8.60 60.95
C LYS A 997 75.27 9.06 62.40
N GLU A 998 74.16 8.67 63.02
CA GLU A 998 73.88 8.97 64.43
C GLU A 998 74.93 8.33 65.37
N LYS A 999 75.30 7.06 65.14
CA LYS A 999 76.26 6.35 66.00
C LYS A 999 77.70 6.79 65.76
N ASN A 1000 78.05 7.29 64.57
CA ASN A 1000 79.38 7.85 64.31
C ASN A 1000 79.70 9.03 65.25
N ASP A 1001 78.73 9.89 65.57
CA ASP A 1001 78.92 11.02 66.49
C ASP A 1001 79.12 10.53 67.95
N VAL A 1002 78.43 9.45 68.34
CA VAL A 1002 78.64 8.75 69.61
C VAL A 1002 80.04 8.10 69.66
N GLY A 1003 80.43 7.38 68.61
CA GLY A 1003 81.74 6.75 68.47
C GLY A 1003 82.89 7.77 68.49
N SER A 1004 82.71 8.92 67.84
CA SER A 1004 83.65 10.05 67.87
C SER A 1004 83.84 10.60 69.29
N SER A 1005 82.79 10.60 70.11
CA SER A 1005 82.85 11.00 71.52
C SER A 1005 83.60 9.95 72.38
N ILE A 1006 83.36 8.66 72.14
CA ILE A 1006 84.07 7.56 72.82
C ILE A 1006 85.57 7.56 72.46
N LEU A 1007 85.90 7.66 71.17
CA LEU A 1007 87.28 7.78 70.68
C LEU A 1007 88.01 8.98 71.30
N ASN A 1008 87.29 10.08 71.50
CA ASN A 1008 87.87 11.26 72.12
C ASN A 1008 88.07 11.15 73.64
N ALA A 1009 87.30 10.30 74.32
CA ALA A 1009 87.44 10.00 75.75
C ALA A 1009 88.49 8.92 76.07
N ASP A 1010 88.78 8.01 75.13
CA ASP A 1010 89.72 6.91 75.35
C ASP A 1010 91.16 7.44 75.59
N ARG A 1011 91.79 6.89 76.64
CA ARG A 1011 93.14 7.25 77.12
C ARG A 1011 94.19 6.18 76.80
N ASN A 1012 93.79 5.07 76.18
CA ASN A 1012 94.68 3.97 75.79
C ASN A 1012 95.26 4.14 74.38
N LEU A 1013 94.89 5.21 73.68
CA LEU A 1013 95.31 5.53 72.31
C LEU A 1013 96.08 6.86 72.28
N SER A 1014 97.19 6.91 71.53
CA SER A 1014 97.91 8.15 71.26
C SER A 1014 97.15 9.06 70.29
N GLU A 1015 97.61 10.32 70.16
CA GLU A 1015 97.05 11.28 69.20
C GLU A 1015 97.20 10.81 67.73
N GLN A 1016 98.23 10.03 67.42
CA GLN A 1016 98.43 9.45 66.09
C GLN A 1016 97.47 8.29 65.82
N GLU A 1017 97.29 7.39 66.79
CA GLU A 1017 96.35 6.27 66.68
C GLU A 1017 94.90 6.76 66.63
N ARG A 1018 94.54 7.80 67.39
CA ARG A 1018 93.21 8.42 67.33
C ARG A 1018 92.92 9.02 65.95
N LYS A 1019 93.87 9.72 65.34
CA LYS A 1019 93.72 10.25 63.97
C LYS A 1019 93.59 9.16 62.93
N LEU A 1020 94.33 8.05 63.07
CA LEU A 1020 94.17 6.88 62.21
C LEU A 1020 92.77 6.27 62.33
N GLN A 1021 92.23 6.12 63.56
CA GLN A 1021 90.87 5.63 63.78
C GLN A 1021 89.79 6.60 63.24
N GLU A 1022 89.99 7.92 63.34
CA GLU A 1022 89.11 8.92 62.71
C GLU A 1022 89.12 8.81 61.17
N GLU A 1023 90.28 8.59 60.55
CA GLU A 1023 90.41 8.38 59.10
C GLU A 1023 89.81 7.04 58.65
N GLU A 1024 90.00 5.96 59.41
CA GLU A 1024 89.44 4.63 59.13
C GLU A 1024 87.90 4.64 59.22
N ALA A 1025 87.33 5.19 60.30
CA ALA A 1025 85.89 5.32 60.47
C ALA A 1025 85.26 6.22 59.38
N ARG A 1026 85.95 7.30 58.99
CA ARG A 1026 85.50 8.15 57.88
C ARG A 1026 85.55 7.42 56.53
N ALA A 1027 86.61 6.67 56.26
CA ALA A 1027 86.73 5.88 55.03
C ALA A 1027 85.67 4.76 54.95
N GLU A 1028 85.32 4.16 56.09
CA GLU A 1028 84.20 3.22 56.19
C GLU A 1028 82.85 3.91 55.93
N MET A 1029 82.58 5.08 56.52
CA MET A 1029 81.33 5.81 56.32
C MET A 1029 81.14 6.25 54.86
N GLU A 1030 82.20 6.66 54.15
CA GLU A 1030 82.11 6.96 52.71
C GLU A 1030 81.91 5.70 51.85
N ARG A 1031 82.51 4.55 52.21
CA ARG A 1031 82.19 3.26 51.57
C ARG A 1031 80.74 2.85 51.82
N PHE A 1032 80.21 3.13 53.01
CA PHE A 1032 78.83 2.83 53.36
C PHE A 1032 77.85 3.64 52.49
N LYS A 1033 78.03 4.97 52.42
CA LYS A 1033 77.24 5.84 51.52
C LYS A 1033 77.28 5.40 50.07
N ALA A 1034 78.45 4.96 49.59
CA ALA A 1034 78.60 4.46 48.23
C ALA A 1034 77.75 3.21 47.95
N GLU A 1035 77.61 2.29 48.92
CA GLU A 1035 76.69 1.14 48.81
C GLU A 1035 75.22 1.58 48.88
N VAL A 1036 74.86 2.55 49.73
CA VAL A 1036 73.48 3.09 49.79
C VAL A 1036 73.08 3.73 48.47
N ALA A 1037 73.90 4.63 47.93
CA ALA A 1037 73.64 5.26 46.63
C ALA A 1037 73.58 4.23 45.49
N ARG A 1038 74.35 3.14 45.58
CA ARG A 1038 74.27 2.01 44.64
C ARG A 1038 72.93 1.28 44.73
N ARG A 1039 72.35 1.11 45.92
CA ARG A 1039 71.00 0.56 46.11
C ARG A 1039 69.90 1.50 45.63
N GLU A 1040 70.02 2.80 45.87
CA GLU A 1040 69.10 3.80 45.32
C GLU A 1040 69.08 3.81 43.79
N GLN A 1041 70.26 3.60 43.17
CA GLN A 1041 70.36 3.43 41.73
C GLN A 1041 69.70 2.12 41.26
N GLU A 1042 69.93 0.98 41.92
CA GLU A 1042 69.26 -0.29 41.62
C GLU A 1042 67.73 -0.16 41.66
N ASP A 1043 67.16 0.43 42.72
CA ASP A 1043 65.70 0.60 42.85
C ASP A 1043 65.13 1.60 41.83
N THR A 1044 65.89 2.64 41.48
CA THR A 1044 65.49 3.61 40.44
C THR A 1044 65.50 2.98 39.05
N GLU A 1045 66.50 2.14 38.76
CA GLU A 1045 66.61 1.38 37.51
C GLU A 1045 65.46 0.36 37.40
N LYS A 1046 65.15 -0.37 38.48
CA LYS A 1046 63.98 -1.28 38.53
C LYS A 1046 62.65 -0.56 38.27
N ARG A 1047 62.44 0.65 38.81
CA ARG A 1047 61.22 1.44 38.52
C ARG A 1047 61.14 1.87 37.04
N LEU A 1048 62.27 2.16 36.41
CA LEU A 1048 62.33 2.42 34.96
C LEU A 1048 62.02 1.14 34.15
N GLU A 1049 62.54 -0.02 34.56
CA GLU A 1049 62.19 -1.31 33.95
C GLU A 1049 60.69 -1.63 34.09
N ASP A 1050 60.09 -1.40 35.27
CA ASP A 1050 58.65 -1.57 35.52
C ASP A 1050 57.82 -0.72 34.54
N ALA A 1051 58.14 0.57 34.40
CA ALA A 1051 57.49 1.46 33.46
C ALA A 1051 57.62 0.98 32.00
N GLN A 1052 58.77 0.40 31.62
CA GLN A 1052 58.94 -0.19 30.30
C GLN A 1052 58.18 -1.53 30.13
N ARG A 1053 58.10 -2.39 31.15
CA ARG A 1053 57.29 -3.63 31.11
C ARG A 1053 55.82 -3.28 30.96
N ALA A 1054 55.35 -2.26 31.67
CA ALA A 1054 54.00 -1.73 31.55
C ALA A 1054 53.69 -1.19 30.14
N HIS A 1055 54.62 -0.45 29.52
CA HIS A 1055 54.50 -0.01 28.13
C HIS A 1055 54.37 -1.19 27.16
N ARG A 1056 55.25 -2.20 27.29
CA ARG A 1056 55.30 -3.37 26.40
C ARG A 1056 54.04 -4.25 26.47
N GLU A 1057 53.46 -4.49 27.65
CA GLU A 1057 52.20 -5.23 27.75
C GLU A 1057 51.01 -4.41 27.21
N ASN A 1058 51.02 -3.08 27.39
CA ASN A 1058 50.02 -2.18 26.81
C ASN A 1058 50.05 -2.16 25.27
N GLU A 1059 51.23 -2.03 24.66
CA GLU A 1059 51.42 -2.15 23.20
C GLU A 1059 50.96 -3.52 22.68
N LYS A 1060 51.34 -4.59 23.38
CA LYS A 1060 51.00 -5.96 22.99
C LYS A 1060 49.49 -6.20 22.98
N GLN A 1061 48.78 -5.83 24.05
CA GLN A 1061 47.32 -6.02 24.09
C GLN A 1061 46.60 -5.14 23.07
N LEU A 1062 47.11 -3.94 22.78
CA LEU A 1062 46.60 -3.09 21.69
C LEU A 1062 46.80 -3.75 20.31
N MET A 1063 47.95 -4.38 20.06
CA MET A 1063 48.22 -5.11 18.81
C MET A 1063 47.31 -6.35 18.66
N GLU A 1064 47.20 -7.18 19.71
CA GLU A 1064 46.30 -8.35 19.72
C GLU A 1064 44.84 -7.95 19.43
N ARG A 1065 44.41 -6.82 19.99
CA ARG A 1065 43.11 -6.20 19.73
C ARG A 1065 42.95 -5.76 18.27
N MET A 1066 43.86 -4.94 17.74
CA MET A 1066 43.77 -4.43 16.36
C MET A 1066 43.78 -5.57 15.32
N GLU A 1067 44.51 -6.66 15.57
CA GLU A 1067 44.46 -7.85 14.71
C GLU A 1067 43.13 -8.60 14.74
N LYS A 1068 42.40 -8.56 15.86
CA LYS A 1068 41.06 -9.15 15.99
C LYS A 1068 40.04 -8.31 15.22
N GLU A 1069 40.07 -6.99 15.39
CA GLU A 1069 39.20 -6.04 14.70
C GLU A 1069 39.42 -6.07 13.18
N ARG A 1070 40.68 -6.05 12.72
CA ARG A 1070 41.03 -6.18 11.29
C ARG A 1070 40.49 -7.47 10.67
N ARG A 1071 40.49 -8.58 11.41
CA ARG A 1071 39.92 -9.87 10.94
C ARG A 1071 38.40 -9.79 10.77
N ALA A 1072 37.69 -9.26 11.76
CA ALA A 1072 36.23 -9.10 11.69
C ALA A 1072 35.80 -8.19 10.53
N ILE A 1073 36.47 -7.05 10.33
CA ILE A 1073 36.22 -6.15 9.20
C ILE A 1073 36.49 -6.85 7.86
N LEU A 1074 37.58 -7.63 7.77
CA LEU A 1074 37.94 -8.34 6.53
C LEU A 1074 36.91 -9.42 6.16
N GLU A 1075 36.40 -10.17 7.14
CA GLU A 1075 35.38 -11.19 6.92
C GLU A 1075 34.05 -10.59 6.44
N GLU A 1076 33.60 -9.47 7.01
CA GLU A 1076 32.36 -8.82 6.58
C GLU A 1076 32.51 -8.12 5.23
N ASN A 1077 33.63 -7.44 4.95
CA ASN A 1077 33.87 -6.83 3.63
C ASN A 1077 33.97 -7.89 2.52
N GLN A 1078 34.54 -9.07 2.80
CA GLN A 1078 34.51 -10.21 1.85
C GLN A 1078 33.07 -10.70 1.62
N ARG A 1079 32.26 -10.86 2.69
CA ARG A 1079 30.85 -11.28 2.58
C ARG A 1079 29.99 -10.28 1.78
N VAL A 1080 30.21 -8.97 1.99
CA VAL A 1080 29.53 -7.89 1.24
C VAL A 1080 29.92 -7.92 -0.24
N LEU A 1081 31.21 -8.09 -0.55
CA LEU A 1081 31.73 -8.23 -1.91
C LEU A 1081 31.11 -9.45 -2.63
N ASP A 1082 31.09 -10.62 -1.99
CA ASP A 1082 30.55 -11.85 -2.57
C ASP A 1082 29.05 -11.70 -2.92
N ARG A 1083 28.28 -10.99 -2.08
CA ARG A 1083 26.87 -10.67 -2.36
C ARG A 1083 26.70 -9.65 -3.49
N ARG A 1084 27.52 -8.59 -3.55
CA ARG A 1084 27.50 -7.63 -4.68
C ARG A 1084 27.81 -8.31 -6.01
N LEU A 1085 28.75 -9.26 -6.03
CA LEU A 1085 29.06 -10.08 -7.21
C LEU A 1085 27.90 -11.01 -7.62
N GLN A 1086 27.13 -11.53 -6.66
CA GLN A 1086 25.90 -12.29 -6.95
C GLN A 1086 24.81 -11.39 -7.56
N GLU A 1087 24.59 -10.20 -6.99
CA GLU A 1087 23.58 -9.24 -7.43
C GLU A 1087 23.88 -8.66 -8.84
N GLN A 1088 25.16 -8.37 -9.14
CA GLN A 1088 25.60 -7.96 -10.47
C GLN A 1088 25.27 -9.02 -11.54
N ARG A 1089 25.52 -10.30 -11.25
CA ARG A 1089 25.18 -11.42 -12.16
C ARG A 1089 23.68 -11.53 -12.39
N ALA A 1090 22.86 -11.31 -11.36
CA ALA A 1090 21.40 -11.28 -11.49
C ALA A 1090 20.96 -10.16 -12.46
N LEU A 1091 21.44 -8.92 -12.25
CA LEU A 1091 21.15 -7.78 -13.14
C LEU A 1091 21.56 -8.02 -14.60
N ILE A 1092 22.69 -8.68 -14.84
CA ILE A 1092 23.12 -9.10 -16.19
C ILE A 1092 22.11 -10.10 -16.77
N SER A 1093 21.74 -11.14 -16.03
CA SER A 1093 20.80 -12.18 -16.49
C SER A 1093 19.39 -11.65 -16.74
N GLU A 1094 18.96 -10.63 -16.00
CA GLU A 1094 17.70 -9.92 -16.23
C GLU A 1094 17.78 -8.98 -17.44
N GLY A 1095 18.97 -8.58 -17.89
CA GLY A 1095 19.21 -7.70 -19.03
C GLY A 1095 19.32 -6.20 -18.67
N PHE A 1096 19.71 -5.87 -17.44
CA PHE A 1096 19.89 -4.49 -16.96
C PHE A 1096 21.37 -4.06 -16.94
N GLU A 1097 22.04 -4.19 -18.08
CA GLU A 1097 23.49 -3.90 -18.23
C GLU A 1097 23.92 -2.55 -17.64
N GLN A 1098 23.13 -1.49 -17.83
CA GLN A 1098 23.47 -0.16 -17.33
C GLN A 1098 23.56 -0.12 -15.80
N LYS A 1099 22.68 -0.85 -15.10
CA LYS A 1099 22.69 -0.97 -13.63
C LYS A 1099 23.82 -1.89 -13.17
N SER A 1100 24.13 -2.95 -13.92
CA SER A 1100 25.32 -3.78 -13.70
C SER A 1100 26.63 -2.97 -13.77
N ARG A 1101 26.76 -2.09 -14.77
CA ARG A 1101 27.92 -1.17 -14.92
C ARG A 1101 28.00 -0.13 -13.79
N MET A 1102 26.87 0.34 -13.26
CA MET A 1102 26.87 1.21 -12.07
C MET A 1102 27.31 0.48 -10.79
N MET A 1103 26.95 -0.81 -10.64
CA MET A 1103 27.37 -1.62 -9.50
C MET A 1103 28.85 -2.05 -9.58
N GLU A 1104 29.42 -2.11 -10.79
CA GLU A 1104 30.81 -2.48 -11.06
C GLU A 1104 31.80 -1.57 -10.32
N ALA A 1105 31.57 -0.25 -10.31
CA ALA A 1105 32.40 0.71 -9.56
C ALA A 1105 32.39 0.48 -8.03
N GLN A 1106 31.26 0.03 -7.47
CA GLN A 1106 31.14 -0.30 -6.04
C GLN A 1106 31.90 -1.60 -5.71
N ILE A 1107 31.81 -2.60 -6.60
CA ILE A 1107 32.55 -3.86 -6.50
C ILE A 1107 34.06 -3.60 -6.56
N ASP A 1108 34.50 -2.75 -7.49
CA ASP A 1108 35.88 -2.30 -7.62
C ASP A 1108 36.43 -1.64 -6.35
N SER A 1109 35.60 -0.82 -5.68
CA SER A 1109 35.96 -0.17 -4.42
C SER A 1109 36.13 -1.20 -3.29
N LEU A 1110 35.13 -2.08 -3.11
CA LEU A 1110 35.16 -3.16 -2.12
C LEU A 1110 36.35 -4.13 -2.34
N GLN A 1111 36.68 -4.45 -3.60
CA GLN A 1111 37.87 -5.24 -3.92
C GLN A 1111 39.17 -4.55 -3.48
N LYS A 1112 39.29 -3.23 -3.68
CA LYS A 1112 40.46 -2.44 -3.24
C LYS A 1112 40.56 -2.40 -1.71
N GLU A 1113 39.45 -2.24 -1.00
CA GLU A 1113 39.42 -2.29 0.48
C GLU A 1113 39.80 -3.67 1.03
N VAL A 1114 39.24 -4.75 0.47
CA VAL A 1114 39.58 -6.13 0.84
C VAL A 1114 41.05 -6.44 0.53
N ALA A 1115 41.59 -5.97 -0.60
CA ALA A 1115 43.00 -6.14 -0.96
C ALA A 1115 43.93 -5.34 -0.02
N ALA A 1116 43.61 -4.08 0.28
CA ALA A 1116 44.38 -3.28 1.23
C ALA A 1116 44.39 -3.88 2.64
N SER A 1117 43.25 -4.40 3.09
CA SER A 1117 43.07 -5.05 4.40
C SER A 1117 43.81 -6.38 4.51
N LYS A 1118 44.03 -7.08 3.38
CA LYS A 1118 44.92 -8.26 3.28
C LYS A 1118 46.40 -7.84 3.25
N ASN A 1119 46.77 -6.85 2.42
CA ASN A 1119 48.17 -6.46 2.17
C ASN A 1119 48.85 -5.71 3.32
N ARG A 1120 48.10 -5.08 4.24
CA ARG A 1120 48.67 -4.45 5.45
C ARG A 1120 49.38 -5.42 6.41
N GLY A 1121 49.24 -6.74 6.22
CA GLY A 1121 49.94 -7.76 7.02
C GLY A 1121 51.43 -7.96 6.73
N GLY A 1122 52.05 -7.16 5.85
CA GLY A 1122 53.42 -7.37 5.36
C GLY A 1122 54.45 -6.27 5.65
N GLY A 1123 54.09 -5.19 6.36
CA GLY A 1123 55.01 -4.06 6.58
C GLY A 1123 54.74 -3.33 7.90
N GLY A 1124 55.76 -3.28 8.76
CA GLY A 1124 55.75 -2.43 9.95
C GLY A 1124 55.67 -0.96 9.55
N GLY A 1125 54.54 -0.31 9.86
CA GLY A 1125 54.19 0.99 9.32
C GLY A 1125 53.21 1.79 10.18
N CYS A 1126 53.14 1.50 11.49
CA CYS A 1126 52.63 2.48 12.44
C CYS A 1126 53.61 3.66 12.46
N ILE A 1127 53.11 4.86 12.18
CA ILE A 1127 53.86 6.10 12.43
C ILE A 1127 53.88 6.29 13.95
N LEU A 1128 55.01 5.97 14.57
CA LEU A 1128 55.28 6.29 15.96
C LEU A 1128 55.53 7.79 16.09
N LEU A 1129 54.76 8.43 16.97
CA LEU A 1129 54.94 9.78 17.51
C LEU A 1129 54.78 9.71 19.03
#